data_AF-A0A6J1CIZ5-F1
#
_entry.id   AF-A0A6J1CIZ5-F1
#
_cell.length_a   1.000
_cell.length_b   1.000
_cell.length_c   1.000
_cell.angle_alpha   90.00
_cell.angle_beta   90.00
_cell.angle_gamma   90.00
#
_symmetry.space_group_name_H-M   'P 1'
#
loop_
_entity.id
_entity.type
_entity.pdbx_description
1 polymer ?
#
loop_
_entity_poly.entity_id
_entity_poly.type
_entity_poly.pdbx_seq_one_letter_code
_entity_poly.pdbx_strand_id
1 'polypeptide(L)'
;MNFCSAGVMGKQKQQVISRFFAPKPKSPSSSSSSPPSIPAPQPFSPPKISATVTFSPSKRLLSSALASQSTPPKSSKRPKLSPHTQNPVSPLPNPSLHKRFLQKFLEPTENTLQPSNPNPKPPPGGDPKYTPLELQVVELKKRHPDVLLMVEVGYRYRFFGEDAEIAAKVLGIYAHLDHNFMTASIPTFRLNVHVRRLVSAGYKVGVVKQTETAAIKAHGSNKLGPFCRGLSALYTKATLEAAQNLGGGEEGCGGESNYLFCVVEKGMLVENLDCRIENGVDVKIGMVGIEISTGDVIYEEYSDNFMRSGLESMLLSLSPAELLVGDPISKLTEKLLLGYAGPASNVRVEHVSRDCFKDGSALAEVMSLYENISQDNLADHHNPDTGFIEQKTDHLAIKEIMNLPDLALQALALTIRHLKQFGLERIVSLGSSFRPFSCKVEMSLSGNTLKQLEVLKNNDDGSETGSLLQSMNHTLTIFGSRLFRQWITHPLCDRDMIIARQEAVSEIAASMASSKVSQNIIELDEADSDVMVIEPELNYVLSSVLTTLGRTPDIQRGITRIFHRTATPSEFIAVVQAVLFAGKQLQKFNIDEEDDNYSSASMIGSKLLRKLILSASSSGLINTGAKLLSTISKEAADQGDLPNLMIINNNDQFPKVGRARKEVQSVREKLDSLITLYRKQLGMRKLEFVSVLGTTHLIELASDVKVPSNWVKVNSTKKTIRYHPPAVLSALDELSLVNEELMVASRDAWDVFLSGFSSYYAEFQAAVQALASIDCLYSLAILSRNMNYVRPEFVHDDEPGQIFIRSGRHPVLESTLGGNFVPNDTNMNVNGEHCEIVTGPNMGGKSCYIRQVALIALMAQHCLQNSASLMLYTLEWVLLTLFNLEEAPS
;
A
#
# COMPACT_ATOMS: atom_id res chain seq x y z
N MET A 1 -28.56 -44.77 2.58
CA MET A 1 -28.49 -46.09 1.90
C MET A 1 -27.43 -46.00 0.80
N ASN A 2 -26.44 -46.91 0.79
CA ASN A 2 -25.65 -47.45 -0.35
C ASN A 2 -25.25 -46.49 -1.51
N PHE A 3 -24.00 -46.33 -1.99
CA PHE A 3 -22.83 -47.21 -2.10
C PHE A 3 -21.56 -46.38 -2.39
N CYS A 4 -20.39 -46.88 -1.98
CA CYS A 4 -19.03 -46.40 -2.27
C CYS A 4 -18.60 -46.51 -3.74
N SER A 5 -17.66 -45.65 -4.19
CA SER A 5 -16.36 -46.10 -4.76
C SER A 5 -15.33 -44.97 -4.83
N ALA A 6 -14.06 -45.34 -4.70
CA ALA A 6 -12.89 -44.49 -4.52
C ALA A 6 -12.14 -44.19 -5.84
N GLY A 7 -11.41 -43.07 -5.89
CA GLY A 7 -10.45 -42.74 -6.95
C GLY A 7 -9.43 -41.71 -6.47
N VAL A 8 -8.17 -42.14 -6.40
CA VAL A 8 -7.00 -41.51 -5.76
C VAL A 8 -6.42 -40.37 -6.63
N MET A 9 -6.24 -39.17 -6.08
CA MET A 9 -5.38 -38.11 -6.64
C MET A 9 -4.06 -38.02 -5.87
N GLY A 10 -2.95 -38.21 -6.58
CA GLY A 10 -1.59 -38.06 -6.05
C GLY A 10 -1.19 -36.59 -5.90
N LYS A 11 -0.79 -36.21 -4.68
CA LYS A 11 -0.17 -34.91 -4.38
C LYS A 11 1.31 -34.93 -4.77
N GLN A 12 1.74 -33.98 -5.61
CA GLN A 12 3.14 -33.72 -5.92
C GLN A 12 3.87 -33.14 -4.69
N LYS A 13 4.97 -33.77 -4.30
CA LYS A 13 5.87 -33.33 -3.22
C LYS A 13 6.88 -32.31 -3.76
N GLN A 14 6.88 -31.11 -3.19
CA GLN A 14 8.05 -30.22 -3.20
C GLN A 14 9.19 -30.89 -2.43
N GLN A 15 10.34 -31.07 -3.09
CA GLN A 15 11.58 -31.52 -2.45
C GLN A 15 12.43 -30.30 -2.09
N VAL A 16 12.59 -30.04 -0.79
CA VAL A 16 13.61 -29.12 -0.26
C VAL A 16 14.74 -29.96 0.34
N ILE A 17 15.93 -29.80 -0.21
CA ILE A 17 17.18 -30.38 0.28
C ILE A 17 17.65 -29.55 1.48
N SER A 18 17.54 -30.08 2.70
CA SER A 18 18.41 -29.73 3.82
C SER A 18 18.28 -30.74 4.97
N ARG A 19 19.24 -31.68 5.08
CA ARG A 19 19.48 -32.45 6.30
C ARG A 19 20.95 -32.86 6.39
N PHE A 20 21.73 -32.14 7.18
CA PHE A 20 22.84 -32.71 7.94
C PHE A 20 22.92 -31.96 9.28
N PHE A 21 22.90 -32.74 10.37
CA PHE A 21 23.01 -32.37 11.80
C PHE A 21 21.73 -31.91 12.54
N ALA A 22 21.03 -32.86 13.18
CA ALA A 22 20.53 -32.75 14.56
C ALA A 22 20.05 -34.14 15.10
N PRO A 23 20.12 -34.41 16.42
CA PRO A 23 19.98 -35.75 17.01
C PRO A 23 18.52 -36.12 17.35
N LYS A 24 18.27 -37.44 17.44
CA LYS A 24 16.95 -38.07 17.69
C LYS A 24 16.40 -37.82 19.11
N PRO A 25 15.09 -37.57 19.30
CA PRO A 25 14.43 -37.70 20.60
C PRO A 25 13.77 -39.08 20.80
N LYS A 26 13.76 -39.54 22.05
CA LYS A 26 13.10 -40.78 22.53
C LYS A 26 11.63 -40.52 22.90
N SER A 27 10.80 -41.56 22.78
CA SER A 27 9.36 -41.63 23.09
C SER A 27 9.07 -41.97 24.57
N PRO A 28 7.80 -41.89 25.04
CA PRO A 28 7.44 -41.54 26.42
C PRO A 28 6.94 -42.72 27.29
N SER A 29 6.76 -42.47 28.60
CA SER A 29 5.99 -43.33 29.51
C SER A 29 5.10 -42.53 30.47
N SER A 30 3.91 -43.08 30.69
CA SER A 30 2.70 -42.63 31.41
C SER A 30 2.74 -42.79 32.95
N SER A 31 1.97 -41.98 33.72
CA SER A 31 0.76 -42.40 34.51
C SER A 31 0.40 -41.54 35.76
N SER A 32 -0.90 -41.19 35.88
CA SER A 32 -1.85 -41.16 37.03
C SER A 32 -1.81 -40.15 38.24
N SER A 33 -2.90 -39.34 38.35
CA SER A 33 -3.83 -38.95 39.48
C SER A 33 -3.48 -39.20 40.97
N SER A 34 -3.89 -38.47 42.03
CA SER A 34 -4.65 -37.22 42.38
C SER A 34 -4.54 -37.00 43.97
N PRO A 35 -5.12 -35.96 44.64
CA PRO A 35 -4.54 -35.20 45.81
C PRO A 35 -5.22 -35.48 47.20
N PRO A 36 -5.28 -34.60 48.26
CA PRO A 36 -4.56 -33.34 48.66
C PRO A 36 -4.08 -33.25 50.15
N SER A 37 -3.26 -32.23 50.52
CA SER A 37 -3.32 -31.48 51.81
C SER A 37 -2.27 -30.33 51.88
N ILE A 38 -2.66 -29.21 52.52
CA ILE A 38 -1.96 -27.91 52.74
C ILE A 38 -2.37 -27.43 54.16
N PRO A 39 -1.74 -26.45 54.91
CA PRO A 39 -0.49 -25.67 54.75
C PRO A 39 0.43 -25.58 56.01
N ALA A 40 1.63 -24.98 55.89
CA ALA A 40 2.11 -23.76 56.60
C ALA A 40 3.62 -23.47 56.26
N PRO A 41 4.15 -22.23 56.39
CA PRO A 41 4.97 -21.62 55.34
C PRO A 41 6.44 -21.35 55.70
N GLN A 42 7.33 -21.32 54.70
CA GLN A 42 8.66 -20.70 54.76
C GLN A 42 9.09 -20.10 53.39
N PRO A 43 9.99 -19.09 53.38
CA PRO A 43 10.05 -18.04 52.36
C PRO A 43 10.92 -18.40 51.16
N PHE A 44 10.50 -18.01 49.95
CA PHE A 44 11.25 -18.23 48.72
C PHE A 44 11.80 -16.94 48.10
N SER A 45 13.09 -17.03 47.78
CA SER A 45 13.94 -16.14 46.98
C SER A 45 13.55 -16.10 45.48
N PRO A 46 13.94 -15.05 44.74
CA PRO A 46 13.55 -14.86 43.34
C PRO A 46 14.25 -15.82 42.36
N PRO A 47 13.61 -16.18 41.22
CA PRO A 47 14.13 -17.16 40.27
C PRO A 47 15.17 -16.55 39.31
N LYS A 48 16.17 -17.36 38.98
CA LYS A 48 17.17 -17.12 37.92
C LYS A 48 16.55 -17.40 36.55
N ILE A 49 16.49 -16.38 35.69
CA ILE A 49 16.13 -16.52 34.28
C ILE A 49 17.40 -16.66 33.44
N SER A 50 17.45 -17.74 32.66
CA SER A 50 18.46 -18.05 31.66
C SER A 50 18.20 -17.24 30.39
N ALA A 51 19.08 -16.30 30.06
CA ALA A 51 19.02 -15.52 28.83
C ALA A 51 19.67 -16.29 27.67
N THR A 52 18.85 -16.66 26.68
CA THR A 52 19.29 -17.10 25.35
C THR A 52 19.54 -15.85 24.50
N VAL A 53 20.79 -15.68 24.04
CA VAL A 53 21.24 -14.51 23.27
C VAL A 53 20.96 -14.71 21.78
N THR A 54 20.04 -13.92 21.24
CA THR A 54 19.88 -13.67 19.80
C THR A 54 20.67 -12.43 19.41
N PHE A 55 21.54 -12.57 18.41
CA PHE A 55 22.37 -11.49 17.88
C PHE A 55 21.62 -10.71 16.79
N SER A 56 21.39 -9.41 17.00
CA SER A 56 21.11 -8.43 15.95
C SER A 56 22.08 -7.24 16.10
N PRO A 57 22.69 -6.72 15.00
CA PRO A 57 23.75 -5.73 15.09
C PRO A 57 23.20 -4.33 14.82
N SER A 58 22.96 -3.52 15.86
CA SER A 58 22.73 -2.07 15.71
C SER A 58 22.92 -1.35 17.05
N LYS A 59 24.10 -0.75 17.25
CA LYS A 59 24.41 0.44 18.07
C LYS A 59 25.88 0.39 18.48
N ARG A 60 26.72 1.14 17.76
CA ARG A 60 28.03 1.55 18.25
C ARG A 60 28.52 2.82 17.53
N LEU A 61 28.07 3.98 17.99
CA LEU A 61 28.80 5.24 17.89
C LEU A 61 28.48 6.05 19.16
N LEU A 62 29.50 6.74 19.68
CA LEU A 62 29.54 7.59 20.88
C LEU A 62 29.86 6.89 22.21
N SER A 63 31.15 6.64 22.45
CA SER A 63 31.86 7.02 23.69
C SER A 63 33.29 6.47 23.66
N SER A 64 34.24 7.29 23.21
CA SER A 64 35.66 7.05 23.45
C SER A 64 36.36 8.38 23.73
N ALA A 65 36.24 8.84 24.97
CA ALA A 65 37.14 9.80 25.57
C ALA A 65 37.30 9.39 27.03
N LEU A 66 38.45 8.79 27.35
CA LEU A 66 39.22 8.88 28.59
C LEU A 66 40.15 7.66 28.68
N ALA A 67 41.41 7.93 28.37
CA ALA A 67 42.52 7.03 28.62
C ALA A 67 42.88 7.03 30.12
N SER A 68 43.39 5.91 30.65
CA SER A 68 44.81 5.77 31.02
C SER A 68 45.05 4.79 32.19
N GLN A 69 46.23 4.15 32.13
CA GLN A 69 46.98 3.45 33.21
C GLN A 69 46.46 2.03 33.59
N SER A 70 47.26 0.96 33.78
CA SER A 70 48.71 0.73 33.89
C SER A 70 49.04 -0.79 33.91
N THR A 71 50.17 -1.15 33.29
CA THR A 71 51.13 -2.28 33.56
C THR A 71 50.86 -3.78 33.20
N PRO A 72 51.91 -4.57 32.84
CA PRO A 72 51.87 -5.90 32.16
C PRO A 72 52.54 -7.04 33.01
N PRO A 73 53.03 -8.19 32.45
CA PRO A 73 52.46 -9.24 31.59
C PRO A 73 52.54 -10.66 32.26
N LYS A 74 52.01 -11.73 31.63
CA LYS A 74 52.53 -13.12 31.76
C LYS A 74 52.03 -14.06 30.65
N SER A 75 52.88 -15.05 30.34
CA SER A 75 53.05 -15.79 29.09
C SER A 75 52.39 -17.17 29.00
N SER A 76 52.38 -17.72 27.76
CA SER A 76 52.33 -19.14 27.34
C SER A 76 50.91 -19.71 27.08
N LYS A 77 50.57 -20.48 26.03
CA LYS A 77 51.30 -21.28 25.02
C LYS A 77 50.47 -21.36 23.71
N ARG A 78 51.14 -21.50 22.55
CA ARG A 78 50.57 -22.01 21.27
C ARG A 78 50.90 -23.50 21.11
N PRO A 79 50.05 -24.26 20.39
CA PRO A 79 50.57 -25.09 19.28
C PRO A 79 49.68 -25.07 18.03
N LYS A 80 50.28 -24.72 16.87
CA LYS A 80 50.53 -25.53 15.65
C LYS A 80 49.37 -25.62 14.64
N LEU A 81 49.51 -24.82 13.58
CA LEU A 81 48.91 -25.03 12.26
C LEU A 81 49.99 -25.59 11.32
N SER A 82 49.59 -26.49 10.43
CA SER A 82 50.36 -27.03 9.31
C SER A 82 49.52 -26.89 8.02
N PRO A 83 50.04 -27.18 6.82
CA PRO A 83 50.73 -26.18 6.02
C PRO A 83 50.18 -26.16 4.58
N HIS A 84 49.66 -25.05 4.04
CA HIS A 84 49.68 -24.72 2.60
C HIS A 84 48.97 -23.37 2.37
N THR A 85 49.76 -22.30 2.28
CA THR A 85 49.61 -21.16 1.34
C THR A 85 50.63 -20.10 1.74
N GLN A 86 51.71 -20.05 0.97
CA GLN A 86 52.70 -18.97 1.04
C GLN A 86 52.14 -17.79 0.24
N ASN A 87 52.04 -16.62 0.87
CA ASN A 87 52.02 -15.32 0.19
C ASN A 87 53.26 -14.54 0.66
N PRO A 88 54.01 -13.87 -0.23
CA PRO A 88 55.23 -13.15 0.15
C PRO A 88 54.91 -11.89 0.96
N VAL A 89 55.80 -11.60 1.92
CA VAL A 89 55.80 -10.42 2.79
C VAL A 89 56.09 -9.15 1.99
N SER A 90 55.30 -8.10 2.19
CA SER A 90 55.52 -6.74 1.66
C SER A 90 56.48 -5.93 2.56
N PRO A 91 57.36 -5.06 2.02
CA PRO A 91 58.21 -4.18 2.82
C PRO A 91 57.49 -2.89 3.29
N LEU A 92 58.13 -2.21 4.26
CA LEU A 92 57.73 -1.05 5.09
C LEU A 92 56.79 0.04 4.50
N PRO A 93 56.03 0.77 5.36
CA PRO A 93 55.03 1.75 4.94
C PRO A 93 55.63 3.04 4.38
N ASN A 94 55.07 3.48 3.25
CA ASN A 94 55.44 4.68 2.51
C ASN A 94 54.81 5.94 3.19
N PRO A 95 55.58 6.93 3.64
CA PRO A 95 55.08 8.08 4.44
C PRO A 95 54.20 9.09 3.65
N SER A 96 53.89 8.81 2.38
CA SER A 96 53.11 9.68 1.49
C SER A 96 51.59 9.50 1.61
N LEU A 97 51.10 8.37 2.12
CA LEU A 97 49.65 8.11 2.27
C LEU A 97 49.03 8.87 3.45
N HIS A 98 49.74 8.95 4.58
CA HIS A 98 49.27 9.67 5.76
C HIS A 98 49.22 11.18 5.54
N LYS A 99 50.18 11.72 4.77
CA LYS A 99 50.23 13.14 4.41
C LYS A 99 49.09 13.53 3.45
N ARG A 100 48.73 12.64 2.50
CA ARG A 100 47.54 12.80 1.64
C ARG A 100 46.22 12.67 2.41
N PHE A 101 46.18 11.82 3.44
CA PHE A 101 45.01 11.65 4.30
C PHE A 101 44.73 12.90 5.14
N LEU A 102 45.78 13.52 5.71
CA LEU A 102 45.65 14.77 6.49
C LEU A 102 45.30 15.99 5.61
N GLN A 103 45.80 16.03 4.37
CA GLN A 103 45.49 17.12 3.45
C GLN A 103 44.03 17.09 2.98
N LYS A 104 43.41 15.90 2.94
CA LYS A 104 41.99 15.71 2.62
C LYS A 104 41.04 16.05 3.78
N PHE A 105 41.56 16.17 5.01
CA PHE A 105 40.79 16.49 6.22
C PHE A 105 40.77 17.98 6.54
N LEU A 106 41.61 18.78 5.87
CA LEU A 106 41.83 20.21 6.17
C LEU A 106 41.34 21.16 5.06
N GLU A 107 40.69 20.65 4.01
CA GLU A 107 39.98 21.50 3.04
C GLU A 107 38.58 21.81 3.57
N PRO A 108 38.17 23.09 3.68
CA PRO A 108 36.86 23.46 4.19
C PRO A 108 35.76 23.08 3.20
N THR A 109 34.77 22.33 3.68
CA THR A 109 33.54 21.98 2.93
C THR A 109 32.61 23.17 2.81
N GLU A 110 32.61 23.83 1.65
CA GLU A 110 31.46 24.63 1.23
C GLU A 110 30.40 23.70 0.62
N ASN A 111 29.35 23.46 1.39
CA ASN A 111 28.09 22.90 0.88
C ASN A 111 27.37 24.01 0.09
N THR A 112 27.45 23.95 -1.23
CA THR A 112 26.52 24.68 -2.11
C THR A 112 26.07 23.73 -3.20
N LEU A 113 24.77 23.40 -3.18
CA LEU A 113 24.07 22.79 -4.30
C LEU A 113 24.08 23.79 -5.46
N GLN A 114 25.04 23.65 -6.37
CA GLN A 114 24.95 24.14 -7.73
C GLN A 114 24.88 22.94 -8.68
N PRO A 115 24.14 23.03 -9.80
CA PRO A 115 24.02 21.94 -10.74
C PRO A 115 25.40 21.66 -11.33
N SER A 116 25.97 20.51 -10.98
CA SER A 116 27.21 20.03 -11.59
C SER A 116 26.98 19.85 -13.09
N ASN A 117 27.77 20.59 -13.89
CA ASN A 117 27.89 20.42 -15.34
C ASN A 117 27.83 18.92 -15.74
N PRO A 118 27.04 18.54 -16.76
CA PRO A 118 26.80 17.13 -17.10
C PRO A 118 27.95 16.46 -17.88
N ASN A 119 29.14 17.04 -17.93
CA ASN A 119 30.26 16.49 -18.69
C ASN A 119 31.49 16.28 -17.81
N PRO A 120 31.77 15.04 -17.35
CA PRO A 120 33.13 14.71 -16.94
C PRO A 120 34.04 14.87 -18.16
N LYS A 121 35.08 15.69 -18.05
CA LYS A 121 36.12 15.78 -19.08
C LYS A 121 36.67 14.36 -19.32
N PRO A 122 36.62 13.83 -20.55
CA PRO A 122 37.13 12.50 -20.82
C PRO A 122 38.65 12.46 -20.56
N PRO A 123 39.19 11.32 -20.12
CA PRO A 123 40.64 11.09 -20.11
C PRO A 123 41.19 11.32 -21.54
N PRO A 124 42.45 11.75 -21.70
CA PRO A 124 43.03 11.91 -23.02
C PRO A 124 43.27 10.53 -23.64
N GLY A 125 42.31 10.04 -24.42
CA GLY A 125 42.44 8.82 -25.21
C GLY A 125 41.12 8.10 -25.51
N GLY A 126 40.46 8.48 -26.61
CA GLY A 126 39.40 7.73 -27.31
C GLY A 126 38.06 7.62 -26.56
N ASP A 127 36.95 7.94 -27.23
CA ASP A 127 35.62 7.67 -26.69
C ASP A 127 35.50 6.19 -26.29
N PRO A 128 35.01 5.87 -25.07
CA PRO A 128 34.86 4.48 -24.65
C PRO A 128 33.91 3.78 -25.62
N LYS A 129 34.40 2.70 -26.25
CA LYS A 129 33.62 1.92 -27.21
C LYS A 129 32.57 1.10 -26.44
N TYR A 130 31.41 1.70 -26.22
CA TYR A 130 30.29 1.04 -25.53
C TYR A 130 29.77 -0.16 -26.31
N THR A 131 29.37 -1.20 -25.57
CA THR A 131 28.61 -2.32 -26.14
C THR A 131 27.21 -1.86 -26.57
N PRO A 132 26.52 -2.59 -27.46
CA PRO A 132 25.15 -2.24 -27.86
C PRO A 132 24.16 -2.14 -26.68
N LEU A 133 24.35 -2.96 -25.63
CA LEU A 133 23.55 -2.87 -24.41
C LEU A 133 23.89 -1.62 -23.61
N GLU A 134 25.17 -1.31 -23.44
CA GLU A 134 25.62 -0.12 -22.73
C GLU A 134 25.13 1.17 -23.41
N LEU A 135 25.12 1.22 -24.75
CA LEU A 135 24.54 2.34 -25.50
C LEU A 135 23.05 2.54 -25.20
N GLN A 136 22.27 1.46 -25.12
CA GLN A 136 20.86 1.54 -24.73
C GLN A 136 20.71 2.04 -23.29
N VAL A 137 21.55 1.59 -22.37
CA VAL A 137 21.52 2.02 -20.96
C VAL A 137 21.86 3.49 -20.82
N VAL A 138 22.88 3.98 -21.53
CA VAL A 138 23.26 5.40 -21.55
C VAL A 138 22.13 6.26 -22.09
N GLU A 139 21.47 5.84 -23.17
CA GLU A 139 20.32 6.55 -23.74
C GLU A 139 19.12 6.58 -22.77
N LEU A 140 18.82 5.45 -22.12
CA LEU A 140 17.75 5.38 -21.10
C LEU A 140 18.05 6.27 -19.90
N LYS A 141 19.30 6.26 -19.39
CA LYS A 141 19.71 7.10 -18.27
C LYS A 141 19.70 8.58 -18.64
N LYS A 142 20.03 8.94 -19.89
CA LYS A 142 19.93 10.32 -20.38
C LYS A 142 18.49 10.84 -20.39
N ARG A 143 17.51 9.99 -20.71
CA ARG A 143 16.08 10.34 -20.66
C ARG A 143 15.52 10.40 -19.23
N HIS A 144 16.12 9.65 -18.30
CA HIS A 144 15.67 9.53 -16.91
C HIS A 144 16.85 9.68 -15.92
N PRO A 145 17.43 10.89 -15.80
CA PRO A 145 18.66 11.08 -15.03
C PRO A 145 18.47 10.88 -13.52
N ASP A 146 17.30 11.22 -12.99
CA ASP A 146 16.92 11.14 -11.56
C ASP A 146 16.36 9.77 -11.14
N VAL A 147 16.28 8.81 -12.08
CA VAL A 147 15.68 7.49 -11.86
C VAL A 147 16.76 6.42 -11.73
N LEU A 148 16.65 5.57 -10.71
CA LEU A 148 17.46 4.37 -10.55
C LEU A 148 16.89 3.26 -11.45
N LEU A 149 17.64 2.83 -12.46
CA LEU A 149 17.15 1.93 -13.49
C LEU A 149 17.47 0.46 -13.20
N MET A 150 16.44 -0.38 -13.24
CA MET A 150 16.51 -1.84 -13.17
C MET A 150 16.31 -2.40 -14.58
N VAL A 151 17.38 -2.82 -15.24
CA VAL A 151 17.35 -3.20 -16.65
C VAL A 151 17.29 -4.71 -16.82
N GLU A 152 16.24 -5.20 -17.49
CA GLU A 152 16.06 -6.63 -17.77
C GLU A 152 17.09 -7.14 -18.79
N VAL A 153 17.85 -8.15 -18.37
CA VAL A 153 18.85 -8.84 -19.20
C VAL A 153 18.66 -10.34 -19.03
N GLY A 154 17.76 -10.91 -19.82
CA GLY A 154 17.40 -12.33 -19.74
C GLY A 154 16.70 -12.64 -18.42
N TYR A 155 17.23 -13.59 -17.65
CA TYR A 155 16.61 -14.05 -16.39
C TYR A 155 16.98 -13.20 -15.16
N ARG A 156 17.61 -12.03 -15.35
CA ARG A 156 18.07 -11.14 -14.27
C ARG A 156 17.81 -9.67 -14.60
N TYR A 157 17.63 -8.85 -13.57
CA TYR A 157 17.75 -7.41 -13.66
C TYR A 157 19.17 -6.99 -13.32
N ARG A 158 19.75 -6.10 -14.13
CA ARG A 158 21.08 -5.51 -13.92
C ARG A 158 20.95 -4.01 -13.64
N PHE A 159 21.86 -3.52 -12.81
CA PHE A 159 22.09 -2.10 -12.53
C PHE A 159 23.43 -1.70 -13.13
N PHE A 160 23.59 -0.44 -13.54
CA PHE A 160 24.81 0.05 -14.20
C PHE A 160 25.30 1.37 -13.60
N GLY A 161 26.61 1.53 -13.48
CA GLY A 161 27.26 2.75 -12.99
C GLY A 161 26.86 3.07 -11.55
N GLU A 162 26.46 4.33 -11.32
CA GLU A 162 26.03 4.83 -10.01
C GLU A 162 24.83 4.04 -9.45
N ASP A 163 23.89 3.63 -10.32
CA ASP A 163 22.73 2.83 -9.91
C ASP A 163 23.15 1.48 -9.30
N ALA A 164 24.26 0.90 -9.78
CA ALA A 164 24.80 -0.35 -9.24
C ALA A 164 25.45 -0.17 -7.87
N GLU A 165 26.13 0.96 -7.64
CA GLU A 165 26.73 1.29 -6.35
C GLU A 165 25.68 1.57 -5.29
N ILE A 166 24.63 2.32 -5.66
CA ILE A 166 23.47 2.56 -4.81
C ILE A 166 22.78 1.23 -4.48
N ALA A 167 22.49 0.41 -5.49
CA ALA A 167 21.86 -0.89 -5.30
C ALA A 167 22.71 -1.80 -4.40
N ALA A 168 24.03 -1.81 -4.56
CA ALA A 168 24.93 -2.57 -3.69
C ALA A 168 24.84 -2.14 -2.23
N LYS A 169 24.85 -0.83 -1.98
CA LYS A 169 24.77 -0.26 -0.63
C LYS A 169 23.42 -0.53 0.04
N VAL A 170 22.31 -0.31 -0.67
CA VAL A 170 20.94 -0.41 -0.12
C VAL A 170 20.49 -1.88 -0.03
N LEU A 171 20.73 -2.66 -1.08
CA LEU A 171 20.24 -4.04 -1.16
C LEU A 171 21.16 -5.05 -0.47
N GLY A 172 22.43 -4.67 -0.22
CA GLY A 172 23.46 -5.58 0.31
C GLY A 172 23.94 -6.58 -0.75
N ILE A 173 24.00 -6.17 -2.01
CA ILE A 173 24.46 -6.99 -3.14
C ILE A 173 25.86 -6.56 -3.58
N TYR A 174 26.56 -7.46 -4.28
CA TYR A 174 27.92 -7.17 -4.76
C TYR A 174 27.88 -6.42 -6.10
N ALA A 175 28.54 -5.26 -6.16
CA ALA A 175 28.82 -4.53 -7.40
C ALA A 175 30.29 -4.73 -7.81
N HIS A 176 30.52 -5.02 -9.08
CA HIS A 176 31.85 -5.19 -9.66
C HIS A 176 31.95 -4.46 -10.99
N LEU A 177 33.16 -4.09 -11.39
CA LEU A 177 33.40 -3.49 -12.70
C LEU A 177 33.22 -4.58 -13.77
N ASP A 178 32.27 -4.35 -14.68
CA ASP A 178 32.06 -5.16 -15.88
C ASP A 178 32.10 -4.23 -17.10
N HIS A 179 33.08 -4.44 -17.99
CA HIS A 179 33.38 -3.54 -19.10
C HIS A 179 33.57 -2.08 -18.63
N ASN A 180 32.66 -1.18 -19.00
CA ASN A 180 32.79 0.25 -18.75
C ASN A 180 32.04 0.70 -17.47
N PHE A 181 31.24 -0.16 -16.84
CA PHE A 181 30.36 0.23 -15.74
C PHE A 181 30.46 -0.69 -14.53
N MET A 182 30.33 -0.11 -13.34
CA MET A 182 30.00 -0.88 -12.14
C MET A 182 28.66 -1.57 -12.35
N THR A 183 28.58 -2.86 -12.05
CA THR A 183 27.39 -3.66 -12.31
C THR A 183 27.02 -4.51 -11.12
N ALA A 184 25.74 -4.50 -10.79
CA ALA A 184 25.10 -5.39 -9.82
C ALA A 184 23.92 -6.12 -10.49
N SER A 185 23.47 -7.24 -9.93
CA SER A 185 22.35 -8.00 -10.51
C SER A 185 21.50 -8.72 -9.49
N ILE A 186 20.22 -8.89 -9.83
CA ILE A 186 19.24 -9.66 -9.06
C ILE A 186 18.43 -10.58 -10.01
N PRO A 187 17.91 -11.73 -9.54
CA PRO A 187 17.00 -12.56 -10.34
C PRO A 187 15.64 -11.87 -10.61
N THR A 188 15.01 -12.17 -11.74
CA THR A 188 13.71 -11.58 -12.14
C THR A 188 12.59 -11.84 -11.11
N PHE A 189 12.50 -13.04 -10.56
CA PHE A 189 11.48 -13.39 -9.55
C PHE A 189 11.64 -12.65 -8.20
N ARG A 190 12.75 -11.93 -8.00
CA ARG A 190 13.01 -11.10 -6.80
C ARG A 190 12.82 -9.61 -7.07
N LEU A 191 12.44 -9.21 -8.29
CA LEU A 191 12.24 -7.82 -8.70
C LEU A 191 11.46 -7.05 -7.64
N ASN A 192 10.27 -7.54 -7.33
CA ASN A 192 9.30 -6.94 -6.43
C ASN A 192 9.87 -6.59 -5.05
N VAL A 193 10.61 -7.53 -4.44
CA VAL A 193 11.23 -7.36 -3.12
C VAL A 193 12.27 -6.25 -3.14
N HIS A 194 13.04 -6.15 -4.23
CA HIS A 194 14.11 -5.17 -4.35
C HIS A 194 13.59 -3.79 -4.76
N VAL A 195 12.53 -3.71 -5.57
CA VAL A 195 11.83 -2.45 -5.86
C VAL A 195 11.32 -1.82 -4.56
N ARG A 196 10.58 -2.57 -3.72
CA ARG A 196 10.09 -2.05 -2.43
C ARG A 196 11.24 -1.52 -1.56
N ARG A 197 12.33 -2.27 -1.42
CA ARG A 197 13.49 -1.84 -0.61
C ARG A 197 14.16 -0.57 -1.12
N LEU A 198 14.27 -0.39 -2.43
CA LEU A 198 14.87 0.82 -3.02
C LEU A 198 13.93 2.02 -2.87
N VAL A 199 12.62 1.82 -3.08
CA VAL A 199 11.61 2.86 -2.90
C VAL A 199 11.51 3.28 -1.42
N SER A 200 11.49 2.33 -0.49
CA SER A 200 11.52 2.61 0.95
C SER A 200 12.80 3.32 1.39
N ALA A 201 13.89 3.22 0.62
CA ALA A 201 15.12 3.98 0.86
C ALA A 201 15.10 5.38 0.22
N GLY A 202 13.98 5.81 -0.37
CA GLY A 202 13.76 7.16 -0.91
C GLY A 202 14.06 7.32 -2.42
N TYR A 203 14.44 6.25 -3.12
CA TYR A 203 14.79 6.33 -4.55
C TYR A 203 13.57 6.22 -5.45
N LYS A 204 13.56 7.01 -6.54
CA LYS A 204 12.65 6.82 -7.68
C LYS A 204 13.21 5.68 -8.53
N VAL A 205 12.44 4.60 -8.69
CA VAL A 205 12.90 3.34 -9.30
C VAL A 205 12.16 3.10 -10.62
N GLY A 206 12.92 2.90 -11.70
CA GLY A 206 12.39 2.57 -13.03
C GLY A 206 12.67 1.12 -13.39
N VAL A 207 11.64 0.37 -13.78
CA VAL A 207 11.78 -1.00 -14.26
C VAL A 207 11.76 -1.00 -15.79
N VAL A 208 12.89 -1.38 -16.39
CA VAL A 208 13.07 -1.44 -17.84
C VAL A 208 12.96 -2.89 -18.28
N LYS A 209 11.94 -3.20 -19.09
CA LYS A 209 11.68 -4.54 -19.62
C LYS A 209 12.04 -4.64 -21.10
N GLN A 210 12.22 -5.86 -21.57
CA GLN A 210 12.36 -6.14 -23.00
C GLN A 210 11.00 -5.96 -23.70
N THR A 211 10.97 -5.21 -24.80
CA THR A 211 9.73 -4.93 -25.54
C THR A 211 9.41 -6.01 -26.58
N GLU A 212 10.36 -6.87 -26.90
CA GLU A 212 10.23 -7.95 -27.87
C GLU A 212 10.71 -9.27 -27.27
N THR A 213 10.04 -10.37 -27.62
CA THR A 213 10.43 -11.73 -27.20
C THR A 213 11.38 -12.37 -28.22
N ALA A 214 12.03 -13.47 -27.82
CA ALA A 214 13.02 -14.13 -28.67
C ALA A 214 12.40 -14.65 -29.99
N ALA A 215 11.17 -15.17 -29.95
CA ALA A 215 10.47 -15.64 -31.14
C ALA A 215 10.12 -14.46 -32.07
N ILE A 216 9.47 -13.42 -31.56
CA ILE A 216 9.11 -12.23 -32.35
C ILE A 216 10.35 -11.61 -33.00
N LYS A 217 11.45 -11.51 -32.26
CA LYS A 217 12.72 -10.98 -32.78
C LYS A 217 13.34 -11.86 -33.87
N ALA A 218 13.27 -13.19 -33.73
CA ALA A 218 13.81 -14.11 -34.73
C ALA A 218 13.11 -14.01 -36.09
N HIS A 219 11.85 -13.56 -36.08
CA HIS A 219 11.01 -13.32 -37.25
C HIS A 219 10.89 -11.83 -37.65
N GLY A 220 11.38 -10.91 -36.82
CA GLY A 220 11.32 -9.46 -37.05
C GLY A 220 12.48 -8.89 -37.85
N SER A 221 12.38 -7.60 -38.18
CA SER A 221 13.41 -6.85 -38.92
C SER A 221 14.72 -6.68 -38.13
N ASN A 222 14.66 -6.70 -36.79
CA ASN A 222 15.80 -6.55 -35.88
C ASN A 222 16.44 -7.90 -35.46
N LYS A 223 16.43 -8.90 -36.33
CA LYS A 223 16.94 -10.25 -36.03
C LYS A 223 18.40 -10.28 -35.54
N LEU A 224 19.24 -9.39 -36.08
CA LEU A 224 20.69 -9.34 -35.81
C LEU A 224 21.08 -8.36 -34.69
N GLY A 225 20.20 -7.47 -34.26
CA GLY A 225 20.49 -6.44 -33.25
C GLY A 225 20.31 -6.92 -31.81
N PRO A 226 20.59 -6.09 -30.78
CA PRO A 226 20.22 -6.37 -29.39
C PRO A 226 18.70 -6.31 -29.20
N PHE A 227 18.19 -6.96 -28.15
CA PHE A 227 16.77 -6.80 -27.76
C PHE A 227 16.45 -5.34 -27.44
N CYS A 228 15.34 -4.83 -27.96
CA CYS A 228 14.81 -3.52 -27.60
C CYS A 228 14.30 -3.50 -26.16
N ARG A 229 14.45 -2.35 -25.51
CA ARG A 229 14.11 -2.13 -24.10
C ARG A 229 13.42 -0.79 -23.93
N GLY A 230 12.44 -0.76 -23.03
CA GLY A 230 11.70 0.45 -22.68
C GLY A 230 11.40 0.47 -21.19
N LEU A 231 11.22 1.68 -20.65
CA LEU A 231 10.70 1.85 -19.31
C LEU A 231 9.27 1.30 -19.27
N SER A 232 9.05 0.28 -18.44
CA SER A 232 7.75 -0.40 -18.31
C SER A 232 6.96 0.10 -17.11
N ALA A 233 7.64 0.53 -16.05
CA ALA A 233 7.00 1.04 -14.84
C ALA A 233 7.95 1.96 -14.08
N LEU A 234 7.39 2.92 -13.37
CA LEU A 234 8.09 3.87 -12.51
C LEU A 234 7.46 3.78 -11.11
N TYR A 235 8.29 3.85 -10.07
CA TYR A 235 7.84 3.71 -8.69
C TYR A 235 8.50 4.76 -7.79
N THR A 236 7.69 5.39 -6.96
CA THR A 236 8.08 6.21 -5.81
C THR A 236 7.29 5.76 -4.58
N LYS A 237 7.58 6.34 -3.41
CA LYS A 237 6.93 5.94 -2.16
C LYS A 237 5.42 6.19 -2.18
N ALA A 238 4.98 7.30 -2.80
CA ALA A 238 3.56 7.61 -2.95
C ALA A 238 2.84 6.78 -4.03
N THR A 239 3.53 6.38 -5.09
CA THR A 239 2.93 5.66 -6.23
C THR A 239 2.97 4.13 -6.12
N LEU A 240 3.79 3.59 -5.21
CA LEU A 240 4.03 2.14 -5.07
C LEU A 240 2.76 1.33 -4.84
N GLU A 241 1.85 1.82 -3.99
CA GLU A 241 0.65 1.09 -3.62
C GLU A 241 -0.46 1.18 -4.69
N ALA A 242 -0.40 2.16 -5.58
CA ALA A 242 -1.30 2.27 -6.74
C ALA A 242 -0.85 1.40 -7.93
N ALA A 243 0.42 1.00 -7.95
CA ALA A 243 0.96 0.13 -8.97
C ALA A 243 0.62 -1.35 -8.71
N GLN A 244 1.06 -2.24 -9.62
CA GLN A 244 0.83 -3.68 -9.52
C GLN A 244 1.28 -4.20 -8.14
N ASN A 245 0.43 -4.99 -7.49
CA ASN A 245 0.75 -5.53 -6.17
C ASN A 245 2.01 -6.41 -6.26
N LEU A 246 3.12 -5.86 -5.77
CA LEU A 246 4.41 -6.52 -5.84
C LEU A 246 4.51 -7.72 -4.85
N GLY A 247 3.52 -7.91 -3.97
CA GLY A 247 3.57 -8.92 -2.92
C GLY A 247 4.69 -8.66 -1.90
N GLY A 248 4.82 -9.52 -0.89
CA GLY A 248 5.81 -9.36 0.18
C GLY A 248 5.41 -8.30 1.21
N GLY A 249 4.17 -8.38 1.70
CA GLY A 249 3.71 -7.51 2.79
C GLY A 249 4.68 -7.56 3.96
N GLU A 250 5.11 -6.40 4.43
CA GLU A 250 5.60 -6.30 5.79
C GLU A 250 4.45 -6.69 6.71
N GLU A 251 4.71 -7.60 7.65
CA GLU A 251 3.82 -7.89 8.77
C GLU A 251 3.78 -6.64 9.66
N GLY A 252 2.96 -5.68 9.28
CA GLY A 252 2.72 -4.43 9.99
C GLY A 252 1.52 -3.75 9.34
N CYS A 253 0.70 -3.05 10.12
CA CYS A 253 -0.50 -2.37 9.63
C CYS A 253 -0.17 -1.51 8.40
N GLY A 254 -0.47 -2.00 7.19
CA GLY A 254 -0.39 -1.27 5.93
C GLY A 254 -1.44 -0.15 5.81
N GLY A 255 -1.83 0.43 6.96
CA GLY A 255 -2.89 1.40 7.15
C GLY A 255 -2.41 2.85 7.23
N GLU A 256 -1.15 3.14 6.88
CA GLU A 256 -0.70 4.51 6.66
C GLU A 256 -1.02 4.93 5.20
N SER A 257 -1.55 6.14 5.07
CA SER A 257 -1.72 6.81 3.78
C SER A 257 -0.36 7.32 3.31
N ASN A 258 -0.07 7.14 2.02
CA ASN A 258 1.14 7.60 1.35
C ASN A 258 0.82 8.79 0.44
N TYR A 259 0.36 9.90 1.03
CA TYR A 259 0.00 11.09 0.26
C TYR A 259 1.20 11.63 -0.54
N LEU A 260 0.95 11.92 -1.81
CA LEU A 260 1.75 12.83 -2.63
C LEU A 260 1.23 14.24 -2.39
N PHE A 261 2.07 15.12 -1.88
CA PHE A 261 1.64 16.43 -1.41
C PHE A 261 2.38 17.55 -2.13
N CYS A 262 1.63 18.31 -2.93
CA CYS A 262 2.12 19.45 -3.67
C CYS A 262 1.87 20.76 -2.94
N VAL A 263 2.91 21.59 -2.84
CA VAL A 263 2.85 22.92 -2.22
C VAL A 263 3.27 23.97 -3.21
N VAL A 264 2.46 25.02 -3.31
CA VAL A 264 2.67 26.20 -4.14
C VAL A 264 2.52 27.44 -3.27
N GLU A 265 3.44 28.40 -3.41
CA GLU A 265 3.46 29.63 -2.60
C GLU A 265 3.34 30.88 -3.48
N LYS A 266 2.63 31.90 -2.98
CA LYS A 266 2.61 33.24 -3.57
C LYS A 266 2.86 34.26 -2.45
N GLY A 267 3.94 35.02 -2.56
CA GLY A 267 4.23 36.10 -1.61
C GLY A 267 3.17 37.18 -1.66
N MET A 268 2.67 37.62 -0.50
CA MET A 268 1.80 38.80 -0.42
C MET A 268 2.64 40.02 -0.11
N LEU A 269 2.70 40.97 -1.04
CA LEU A 269 3.23 42.30 -0.75
C LEU A 269 2.14 43.06 -0.02
N VAL A 270 2.26 43.18 1.30
CA VAL A 270 1.44 44.11 2.06
C VAL A 270 2.00 45.51 1.76
N GLU A 271 1.32 46.29 0.92
CA GLU A 271 1.56 47.73 0.79
C GLU A 271 1.08 48.46 2.06
N ASN A 272 1.73 48.20 3.20
CA ASN A 272 1.58 49.04 4.36
C ASN A 272 2.58 50.20 4.24
N LEU A 273 2.08 51.33 3.76
CA LEU A 273 2.65 52.63 4.12
C LEU A 273 2.75 52.67 5.65
N ASP A 274 3.95 52.96 6.15
CA ASP A 274 4.28 53.14 7.57
C ASP A 274 4.50 51.86 8.40
N CYS A 275 5.61 51.15 8.16
CA CYS A 275 6.50 50.66 9.22
C CYS A 275 7.83 50.12 8.64
N ARG A 276 8.96 50.68 9.08
CA ARG A 276 10.32 50.19 8.76
C ARG A 276 10.64 48.92 9.56
N ILE A 277 10.05 47.78 9.18
CA ILE A 277 10.56 46.45 9.54
C ILE A 277 10.45 45.56 8.30
N GLU A 278 11.51 45.51 7.51
CA GLU A 278 11.73 44.39 6.59
C GLU A 278 12.01 43.16 7.46
N ASN A 279 11.05 42.24 7.61
CA ASN A 279 11.22 40.79 7.80
C ASN A 279 9.95 40.16 8.40
N GLY A 280 9.04 39.73 7.53
CA GLY A 280 7.86 38.96 7.88
C GLY A 280 6.84 39.02 6.76
N VAL A 281 7.15 38.43 5.60
CA VAL A 281 6.22 38.42 4.46
C VAL A 281 5.19 37.31 4.73
N ASP A 282 3.96 37.71 5.01
CA ASP A 282 2.81 36.80 4.96
C ASP A 282 2.67 36.26 3.55
N VAL A 283 2.32 34.98 3.44
CA VAL A 283 2.26 34.31 2.14
C VAL A 283 0.95 33.59 1.98
N LYS A 284 0.54 33.46 0.73
CA LYS A 284 -0.58 32.62 0.37
C LYS A 284 -0.07 31.26 -0.09
N ILE A 285 -0.58 30.21 0.52
CA ILE A 285 -0.19 28.82 0.22
C ILE A 285 -1.38 28.15 -0.46
N GLY A 286 -1.14 27.54 -1.61
CA GLY A 286 -2.05 26.59 -2.24
C GLY A 286 -1.45 25.20 -2.18
N MET A 287 -2.28 24.21 -1.90
CA MET A 287 -1.83 22.83 -1.79
C MET A 287 -2.81 21.83 -2.35
N VAL A 288 -2.26 20.67 -2.71
CA VAL A 288 -3.02 19.48 -3.07
C VAL A 288 -2.30 18.24 -2.52
N GLY A 289 -2.99 17.44 -1.71
CA GLY A 289 -2.57 16.12 -1.26
C GLY A 289 -3.38 15.03 -1.95
N ILE A 290 -2.72 14.07 -2.61
CA ILE A 290 -3.39 12.96 -3.30
C ILE A 290 -2.89 11.62 -2.75
N GLU A 291 -3.81 10.77 -2.33
CA GLU A 291 -3.55 9.35 -2.09
C GLU A 291 -3.88 8.55 -3.35
N ILE A 292 -2.86 8.25 -4.16
CA ILE A 292 -3.04 7.62 -5.48
C ILE A 292 -3.64 6.20 -5.36
N SER A 293 -3.41 5.51 -4.23
CA SER A 293 -3.90 4.15 -4.01
C SER A 293 -5.39 4.07 -3.61
N THR A 294 -6.02 5.19 -3.25
CA THR A 294 -7.45 5.24 -2.87
C THR A 294 -8.28 6.25 -3.66
N GLY A 295 -7.64 7.22 -4.29
CA GLY A 295 -8.32 8.34 -4.96
C GLY A 295 -8.76 9.46 -4.01
N ASP A 296 -8.28 9.52 -2.77
CA ASP A 296 -8.57 10.67 -1.88
C ASP A 296 -7.76 11.90 -2.35
N VAL A 297 -8.45 13.01 -2.63
CA VAL A 297 -7.83 14.27 -3.06
C VAL A 297 -8.22 15.38 -2.09
N ILE A 298 -7.21 15.91 -1.41
CA ILE A 298 -7.35 16.99 -0.44
C ILE A 298 -6.77 18.25 -1.04
N TYR A 299 -7.46 19.36 -0.93
CA TYR A 299 -6.95 20.65 -1.40
C TYR A 299 -7.23 21.76 -0.38
N GLU A 300 -6.39 22.80 -0.40
CA GLU A 300 -6.65 24.01 0.36
C GLU A 300 -5.91 25.22 -0.21
N GLU A 301 -6.45 26.41 0.03
CA GLU A 301 -5.77 27.67 -0.19
C GLU A 301 -6.01 28.60 1.02
N TYR A 302 -4.93 29.02 1.67
CA TYR A 302 -4.99 29.86 2.86
C TYR A 302 -3.80 30.82 2.94
N SER A 303 -3.91 31.83 3.80
CA SER A 303 -2.79 32.74 4.11
C SER A 303 -2.10 32.25 5.37
N ASP A 304 -0.77 32.10 5.32
CA ASP A 304 0.04 31.66 6.44
C ASP A 304 1.02 32.75 6.87
N ASN A 305 1.28 32.78 8.18
CA ASN A 305 2.14 33.75 8.81
C ASN A 305 3.63 33.36 8.63
N PHE A 306 4.54 34.21 9.12
CA PHE A 306 5.98 33.97 9.02
C PHE A 306 6.45 32.64 9.67
N MET A 307 5.71 32.13 10.66
CA MET A 307 6.02 30.87 11.37
C MET A 307 5.60 29.63 10.59
N ARG A 308 4.78 29.77 9.54
CA ARG A 308 4.25 28.66 8.73
C ARG A 308 3.51 27.60 9.56
N SER A 309 2.80 28.05 10.59
CA SER A 309 2.09 27.16 11.53
C SER A 309 0.97 26.39 10.85
N GLY A 310 0.31 26.99 9.85
CA GLY A 310 -0.73 26.29 9.08
C GLY A 310 -0.13 25.13 8.28
N LEU A 311 0.94 25.42 7.53
CA LEU A 311 1.63 24.41 6.72
C LEU A 311 2.21 23.28 7.57
N GLU A 312 2.83 23.61 8.71
CA GLU A 312 3.34 22.59 9.64
C GLU A 312 2.21 21.69 10.15
N SER A 313 1.06 22.27 10.54
CA SER A 313 -0.09 21.49 11.01
C SER A 313 -0.59 20.51 9.95
N MET A 314 -0.65 20.93 8.69
CA MET A 314 -1.06 20.08 7.57
C MET A 314 -0.07 18.94 7.29
N LEU A 315 1.24 19.22 7.29
CA LEU A 315 2.27 18.19 7.11
C LEU A 315 2.21 17.12 8.21
N LEU A 316 1.95 17.52 9.46
CA LEU A 316 1.83 16.60 10.58
C LEU A 316 0.52 15.80 10.56
N SER A 317 -0.57 16.40 10.08
CA SER A 317 -1.88 15.75 9.95
C SER A 317 -1.89 14.71 8.83
N LEU A 318 -1.44 15.10 7.62
CA LEU A 318 -1.47 14.22 6.45
C LEU A 318 -0.31 13.23 6.39
N SER A 319 0.82 13.55 7.04
CA SER A 319 2.03 12.73 7.03
C SER A 319 2.47 12.27 5.62
N PRO A 320 2.72 13.19 4.67
CA PRO A 320 2.94 12.82 3.28
C PRO A 320 4.21 11.98 3.07
N ALA A 321 4.13 11.02 2.14
CA ALA A 321 5.24 10.15 1.78
C ALA A 321 6.18 10.79 0.74
N GLU A 322 5.66 11.74 -0.04
CA GLU A 322 6.38 12.46 -1.09
C GLU A 322 5.89 13.92 -1.18
N LEU A 323 6.83 14.86 -1.30
CA LEU A 323 6.60 16.30 -1.41
C LEU A 323 6.95 16.78 -2.81
N LEU A 324 6.00 17.48 -3.45
CA LEU A 324 6.18 18.14 -4.73
C LEU A 324 6.21 19.66 -4.53
N VAL A 325 7.37 20.27 -4.70
CA VAL A 325 7.59 21.69 -4.40
C VAL A 325 7.51 22.50 -5.68
N GLY A 326 6.50 23.38 -5.77
CA GLY A 326 6.27 24.24 -6.93
C GLY A 326 7.05 25.55 -6.85
N ASP A 327 8.20 25.63 -7.51
CA ASP A 327 9.06 26.82 -7.52
C ASP A 327 8.42 27.98 -8.31
N PRO A 328 8.52 29.24 -7.84
CA PRO A 328 9.32 29.69 -6.70
C PRO A 328 8.61 29.58 -5.35
N ILE A 329 9.36 29.22 -4.31
CA ILE A 329 8.94 29.23 -2.89
C ILE A 329 9.88 30.09 -2.03
N SER A 330 9.44 30.53 -0.86
CA SER A 330 10.28 31.30 0.06
C SER A 330 11.25 30.39 0.83
N LYS A 331 12.41 30.93 1.21
CA LYS A 331 13.44 30.20 1.98
C LYS A 331 12.92 29.65 3.31
N LEU A 332 11.93 30.31 3.92
CA LEU A 332 11.32 29.85 5.17
C LEU A 332 10.46 28.61 4.94
N THR A 333 9.60 28.64 3.92
CA THR A 333 8.79 27.48 3.51
C THR A 333 9.69 26.32 3.10
N GLU A 334 10.73 26.57 2.30
CA GLU A 334 11.70 25.56 1.87
C GLU A 334 12.40 24.90 3.07
N LYS A 335 12.85 25.70 4.04
CA LYS A 335 13.49 25.21 5.26
C LYS A 335 12.55 24.33 6.09
N LEU A 336 11.26 24.70 6.19
CA LEU A 336 10.26 23.87 6.89
C LEU A 336 10.05 22.53 6.18
N LEU A 337 9.86 22.55 4.86
CA LEU A 337 9.62 21.34 4.05
C LEU A 337 10.83 20.40 4.07
N LEU A 338 12.04 20.93 3.90
CA LEU A 338 13.28 20.14 3.99
C LEU A 338 13.56 19.65 5.41
N GLY A 339 13.20 20.45 6.42
CA GLY A 339 13.27 20.04 7.83
C GLY A 339 12.34 18.85 8.12
N TYR A 340 11.11 18.90 7.60
CA TYR A 340 10.18 17.78 7.66
C TYR A 340 10.70 16.56 6.91
N ALA A 341 11.25 16.73 5.70
CA ALA A 341 11.79 15.65 4.86
C ALA A 341 13.17 15.13 5.28
N GLY A 342 13.63 15.49 6.48
CA GLY A 342 14.93 15.08 6.98
C GLY A 342 15.13 13.55 7.11
N PRO A 343 16.34 13.11 7.53
CA PRO A 343 16.71 11.69 7.56
C PRO A 343 15.80 10.80 8.42
N ALA A 344 15.09 11.39 9.38
CA ALA A 344 14.19 10.68 10.28
C ALA A 344 12.85 10.29 9.62
N SER A 345 12.32 11.13 8.73
CA SER A 345 11.03 10.90 8.05
C SER A 345 11.21 10.17 6.71
N ASN A 346 12.37 10.32 6.07
CA ASN A 346 12.70 9.69 4.79
C ASN A 346 11.59 9.93 3.74
N VAL A 347 11.16 11.19 3.68
CA VAL A 347 10.16 11.70 2.73
C VAL A 347 10.91 12.23 1.51
N ARG A 348 10.46 11.82 0.33
CA ARG A 348 11.07 12.25 -0.93
C ARG A 348 10.64 13.68 -1.26
N VAL A 349 11.55 14.51 -1.75
CA VAL A 349 11.25 15.89 -2.21
C VAL A 349 11.60 16.01 -3.69
N GLU A 350 10.69 16.54 -4.49
CA GLU A 350 10.89 16.83 -5.91
C GLU A 350 10.49 18.28 -6.22
N HIS A 351 11.40 19.03 -6.84
CA HIS A 351 11.16 20.41 -7.24
C HIS A 351 10.65 20.47 -8.68
N VAL A 352 9.62 21.27 -8.91
CA VAL A 352 9.02 21.49 -10.23
C VAL A 352 8.79 22.98 -10.45
N SER A 353 9.21 23.47 -11.61
CA SER A 353 9.01 24.88 -11.97
C SER A 353 7.54 25.17 -12.33
N ARG A 354 7.01 26.28 -11.83
CA ARG A 354 5.71 26.85 -12.19
C ARG A 354 5.76 27.77 -13.40
N ASP A 355 6.91 27.92 -14.06
CA ASP A 355 7.07 28.84 -15.18
C ASP A 355 6.08 28.56 -16.33
N CYS A 356 5.59 27.32 -16.44
CA CYS A 356 4.58 26.93 -17.41
C CYS A 356 3.17 27.49 -17.15
N PHE A 357 2.90 28.08 -15.98
CA PHE A 357 1.55 28.49 -15.52
C PHE A 357 1.33 30.00 -15.42
N LYS A 358 2.26 30.83 -15.86
CA LYS A 358 2.21 32.29 -15.70
C LYS A 358 1.01 32.98 -16.41
N ASP A 359 0.41 32.33 -17.41
CA ASP A 359 -0.65 32.89 -18.26
C ASP A 359 -2.04 32.22 -18.08
N GLY A 360 -2.30 31.56 -16.95
CA GLY A 360 -3.60 30.88 -16.70
C GLY A 360 -3.74 29.51 -17.41
N SER A 361 -2.64 28.97 -17.93
CA SER A 361 -2.57 27.65 -18.57
C SER A 361 -2.80 26.47 -17.62
N ALA A 362 -2.79 26.67 -16.30
CA ALA A 362 -3.03 25.59 -15.34
C ALA A 362 -4.41 24.95 -15.52
N LEU A 363 -5.45 25.79 -15.68
CA LEU A 363 -6.80 25.30 -15.97
C LEU A 363 -6.86 24.56 -17.31
N ALA A 364 -6.20 25.09 -18.34
CA ALA A 364 -6.13 24.44 -19.65
C ALA A 364 -5.43 23.06 -19.59
N GLU A 365 -4.35 22.93 -18.81
CA GLU A 365 -3.67 21.65 -18.61
C GLU A 365 -4.56 20.64 -17.89
N VAL A 366 -5.29 21.07 -16.85
CA VAL A 366 -6.26 20.21 -16.16
C VAL A 366 -7.39 19.81 -17.11
N MET A 367 -8.00 20.75 -17.83
CA MET A 367 -9.09 20.48 -18.76
C MET A 367 -8.67 19.59 -19.94
N SER A 368 -7.43 19.70 -20.41
CA SER A 368 -6.91 18.83 -21.49
C SER A 368 -6.96 17.34 -21.12
N LEU A 369 -6.83 17.00 -19.83
CA LEU A 369 -7.00 15.62 -19.38
C LEU A 369 -8.43 15.13 -19.58
N TYR A 370 -9.41 15.96 -19.18
CA TYR A 370 -10.82 15.62 -19.28
C TYR A 370 -11.27 15.46 -20.73
N GLU A 371 -10.79 16.33 -21.63
CA GLU A 371 -11.09 16.25 -23.07
C GLU A 371 -10.56 14.97 -23.72
N ASN A 372 -9.33 14.55 -23.37
CA ASN A 372 -8.74 13.32 -23.90
C ASN A 372 -9.53 12.07 -23.46
N ILE A 373 -10.06 12.08 -22.24
CA ILE A 373 -10.87 10.98 -21.70
C ILE A 373 -12.23 10.88 -22.42
N SER A 374 -12.87 12.01 -22.70
CA SER A 374 -14.11 12.03 -23.47
C SER A 374 -13.93 11.45 -24.88
N GLN A 375 -12.75 11.66 -25.49
CA GLN A 375 -12.41 11.11 -26.82
C GLN A 375 -12.09 9.61 -26.78
N ASP A 376 -11.35 9.14 -25.77
CA ASP A 376 -11.07 7.70 -25.58
C ASP A 376 -12.37 6.89 -25.39
N ASN A 377 -13.34 7.43 -24.65
CA ASN A 377 -14.62 6.75 -24.42
C ASN A 377 -15.52 6.72 -25.68
N LEU A 378 -15.43 7.72 -26.57
CA LEU A 378 -16.19 7.77 -27.82
C LEU A 378 -15.68 6.79 -28.88
N ALA A 379 -14.41 6.38 -28.82
CA ALA A 379 -13.83 5.42 -29.76
C ALA A 379 -14.20 3.95 -29.43
N ASP A 380 -14.60 3.66 -28.18
CA ASP A 380 -14.75 2.28 -27.67
C ASP A 380 -16.20 1.78 -27.48
N HIS A 381 -17.24 2.61 -27.70
CA HIS A 381 -18.64 2.22 -27.45
C HIS A 381 -19.50 2.09 -28.72
N HIS A 382 -19.85 0.85 -29.07
CA HIS A 382 -20.94 0.49 -30.01
C HIS A 382 -22.27 0.12 -29.31
N ASN A 383 -22.44 0.42 -28.00
CA ASN A 383 -23.68 0.11 -27.26
C ASN A 383 -24.43 1.39 -26.83
N PRO A 384 -25.70 1.61 -27.25
CA PRO A 384 -26.41 2.87 -27.05
C PRO A 384 -27.07 3.06 -25.67
N ASP A 385 -27.02 2.10 -24.75
CA ASP A 385 -27.86 2.14 -23.52
C ASP A 385 -27.16 2.65 -22.23
N THR A 386 -25.86 3.00 -22.27
CA THR A 386 -25.09 3.41 -21.06
C THR A 386 -24.79 4.91 -20.93
N GLY A 387 -25.13 5.72 -21.95
CA GLY A 387 -24.71 7.12 -22.04
C GLY A 387 -25.33 8.10 -21.04
N PHE A 388 -26.36 7.71 -20.28
CA PHE A 388 -27.08 8.64 -19.38
C PHE A 388 -26.47 8.79 -17.98
N ILE A 389 -25.65 7.84 -17.50
CA ILE A 389 -25.06 7.89 -16.16
C ILE A 389 -23.67 8.55 -16.20
N GLU A 390 -22.86 8.25 -17.23
CA GLU A 390 -21.48 8.74 -17.36
C GLU A 390 -21.39 10.26 -17.58
N GLN A 391 -22.32 10.84 -18.34
CA GLN A 391 -22.38 12.30 -18.54
C GLN A 391 -22.65 13.06 -17.23
N LYS A 392 -23.36 12.47 -16.26
CA LYS A 392 -23.66 13.15 -14.98
C LYS A 392 -22.44 13.24 -14.06
N THR A 393 -21.59 12.21 -14.02
CA THR A 393 -20.36 12.18 -13.20
C THR A 393 -19.28 13.09 -13.75
N ASP A 394 -19.09 13.12 -15.08
CA ASP A 394 -18.08 13.97 -15.72
C ASP A 394 -18.38 15.47 -15.48
N HIS A 395 -19.64 15.87 -15.54
CA HIS A 395 -20.03 17.26 -15.28
C HIS A 395 -19.88 17.69 -13.81
N LEU A 396 -19.99 16.76 -12.85
CA LEU A 396 -19.82 17.05 -11.42
C LEU A 396 -18.35 17.28 -11.06
N ALA A 397 -17.45 16.40 -11.51
CA ALA A 397 -16.01 16.54 -11.25
C ALA A 397 -15.44 17.82 -11.89
N ILE A 398 -15.88 18.13 -13.11
CA ILE A 398 -15.49 19.38 -13.79
C ILE A 398 -15.99 20.60 -13.00
N LYS A 399 -17.21 20.58 -12.47
CA LYS A 399 -17.76 21.68 -11.66
C LYS A 399 -16.97 21.90 -10.38
N GLU A 400 -16.53 20.84 -9.70
CA GLU A 400 -15.70 20.94 -8.51
C GLU A 400 -14.34 21.56 -8.81
N ILE A 401 -13.70 21.17 -9.93
CA ILE A 401 -12.43 21.75 -10.38
C ILE A 401 -12.56 23.22 -10.76
N MET A 402 -13.65 23.61 -11.43
CA MET A 402 -13.90 25.02 -11.75
C MET A 402 -14.04 25.89 -10.49
N ASN A 403 -14.43 25.29 -9.35
CA ASN A 403 -14.55 25.99 -8.07
C ASN A 403 -13.26 25.98 -7.25
N LEU A 404 -12.19 25.31 -7.71
CA LEU A 404 -10.92 25.27 -6.98
C LEU A 404 -10.26 26.66 -6.95
N PRO A 405 -9.67 27.05 -5.80
CA PRO A 405 -8.84 28.24 -5.72
C PRO A 405 -7.62 28.18 -6.67
N ASP A 406 -7.16 29.33 -7.17
CA ASP A 406 -6.12 29.43 -8.20
C ASP A 406 -4.79 28.74 -7.82
N LEU A 407 -4.30 28.93 -6.58
CA LEU A 407 -3.04 28.31 -6.16
C LEU A 407 -3.20 26.80 -5.95
N ALA A 408 -4.36 26.36 -5.46
CA ALA A 408 -4.68 24.94 -5.35
C ALA A 408 -4.80 24.29 -6.75
N LEU A 409 -5.38 24.98 -7.73
CA LEU A 409 -5.46 24.53 -9.11
C LEU A 409 -4.08 24.42 -9.76
N GLN A 410 -3.16 25.35 -9.49
CA GLN A 410 -1.78 25.26 -9.94
C GLN A 410 -1.04 24.06 -9.31
N ALA A 411 -1.25 23.82 -8.00
CA ALA A 411 -0.70 22.63 -7.33
C ALA A 411 -1.28 21.33 -7.93
N LEU A 412 -2.57 21.32 -8.26
CA LEU A 412 -3.22 20.19 -8.95
C LEU A 412 -2.59 19.93 -10.32
N ALA A 413 -2.39 20.97 -11.12
CA ALA A 413 -1.78 20.87 -12.45
C ALA A 413 -0.35 20.31 -12.40
N LEU A 414 0.48 20.78 -11.45
CA LEU A 414 1.81 20.22 -11.20
C LEU A 414 1.75 18.74 -10.82
N THR A 415 0.82 18.38 -9.95
CA THR A 415 0.63 17.00 -9.50
C THR A 415 0.21 16.08 -10.65
N ILE A 416 -0.74 16.53 -11.48
CA ILE A 416 -1.14 15.84 -12.72
C ILE A 416 0.06 15.59 -13.62
N ARG A 417 0.88 16.61 -13.86
CA ARG A 417 2.07 16.49 -14.72
C ARG A 417 3.08 15.49 -14.17
N HIS A 418 3.23 15.44 -12.84
CA HIS A 418 4.06 14.44 -12.19
C HIS A 418 3.46 13.03 -12.38
N LEU A 419 2.16 12.85 -12.14
CA LEU A 419 1.48 11.56 -12.28
C LEU A 419 1.44 11.01 -13.72
N LYS A 420 1.43 11.87 -14.74
CA LYS A 420 1.56 11.48 -16.16
C LYS A 420 2.83 10.65 -16.44
N GLN A 421 3.90 10.88 -15.69
CA GLN A 421 5.15 10.10 -15.85
C GLN A 421 4.99 8.65 -15.39
N PHE A 422 3.98 8.37 -14.56
CA PHE A 422 3.66 7.06 -13.99
C PHE A 422 2.48 6.39 -14.70
N GLY A 423 1.72 7.11 -15.54
CA GLY A 423 0.47 6.64 -16.13
C GLY A 423 -0.68 6.52 -15.12
N LEU A 424 -0.65 7.33 -14.05
CA LEU A 424 -1.61 7.28 -12.93
C LEU A 424 -2.51 8.53 -12.85
N GLU A 425 -2.48 9.40 -13.86
CA GLU A 425 -3.22 10.67 -13.91
C GLU A 425 -4.75 10.49 -13.94
N ARG A 426 -5.24 9.34 -14.43
CA ARG A 426 -6.67 9.04 -14.58
C ARG A 426 -7.46 9.08 -13.27
N ILE A 427 -6.80 8.88 -12.12
CA ILE A 427 -7.48 8.91 -10.82
C ILE A 427 -8.01 10.30 -10.49
N VAL A 428 -7.32 11.34 -10.94
CA VAL A 428 -7.71 12.73 -10.69
C VAL A 428 -8.97 13.09 -11.47
N SER A 429 -9.23 12.43 -12.60
CA SER A 429 -10.33 12.75 -13.49
C SER A 429 -11.63 12.00 -13.23
N LEU A 430 -11.55 10.70 -12.92
CA LEU A 430 -12.73 9.81 -12.90
C LEU A 430 -12.93 9.08 -11.56
N GLY A 431 -11.99 9.17 -10.63
CA GLY A 431 -12.03 8.39 -9.39
C GLY A 431 -11.66 9.14 -8.12
N SER A 432 -11.46 10.44 -8.23
CA SER A 432 -11.06 11.32 -7.14
C SER A 432 -12.27 11.73 -6.31
N SER A 433 -12.13 11.63 -4.99
CA SER A 433 -13.03 12.30 -4.05
C SER A 433 -12.36 13.59 -3.62
N PHE A 434 -12.76 14.72 -4.20
CA PHE A 434 -12.23 16.02 -3.84
C PHE A 434 -12.83 16.50 -2.51
N ARG A 435 -11.97 16.88 -1.57
CA ARG A 435 -12.40 17.50 -0.31
C ARG A 435 -11.49 18.65 0.10
N PRO A 436 -12.04 19.75 0.65
CA PRO A 436 -11.22 20.75 1.30
C PRO A 436 -10.57 20.17 2.56
N PHE A 437 -9.37 20.63 2.92
CA PHE A 437 -8.70 20.19 4.15
C PHE A 437 -9.43 20.68 5.41
N SER A 438 -9.82 21.97 5.46
CA SER A 438 -10.68 22.51 6.51
C SER A 438 -12.14 22.58 6.06
N CYS A 439 -13.04 21.99 6.84
CA CYS A 439 -14.49 22.05 6.63
C CYS A 439 -15.17 22.54 7.91
N LYS A 440 -16.21 23.38 7.78
CA LYS A 440 -16.98 23.89 8.95
C LYS A 440 -17.66 22.79 9.77
N VAL A 441 -17.82 21.61 9.17
CA VAL A 441 -18.50 20.45 9.77
C VAL A 441 -17.55 19.64 10.65
N GLU A 442 -16.24 19.87 10.55
CA GLU A 442 -15.21 19.11 11.25
C GLU A 442 -14.42 20.01 12.21
N MET A 443 -14.05 19.42 13.34
CA MET A 443 -13.22 20.03 14.34
C MET A 443 -11.77 20.03 13.85
N SER A 444 -11.16 21.20 13.87
CA SER A 444 -9.76 21.36 13.49
C SER A 444 -8.83 21.12 14.67
N LEU A 445 -7.88 20.21 14.47
CA LEU A 445 -6.85 19.86 15.43
C LEU A 445 -5.48 20.27 14.90
N SER A 446 -4.74 21.04 15.69
CA SER A 446 -3.37 21.39 15.34
C SER A 446 -2.46 20.16 15.39
N GLY A 447 -1.42 20.12 14.56
CA GLY A 447 -0.42 19.05 14.61
C GLY A 447 0.26 18.89 15.98
N ASN A 448 0.41 20.00 16.72
CA ASN A 448 0.88 19.96 18.11
C ASN A 448 -0.15 19.33 19.05
N THR A 449 -1.44 19.67 18.92
CA THR A 449 -2.54 19.05 19.68
C THR A 449 -2.55 17.54 19.47
N LEU A 450 -2.45 17.06 18.22
CA LEU A 450 -2.43 15.63 17.89
C LEU A 450 -1.26 14.88 18.56
N LYS A 451 -0.07 15.50 18.62
CA LYS A 451 1.11 14.93 19.29
C LYS A 451 0.97 14.95 20.81
N GLN A 452 0.58 16.08 21.39
CA GLN A 452 0.50 16.25 22.84
C GLN A 452 -0.59 15.39 23.47
N LEU A 453 -1.68 15.14 22.73
CA LEU A 453 -2.76 14.24 23.14
C LEU A 453 -2.52 12.78 22.76
N GLU A 454 -1.40 12.46 22.08
CA GLU A 454 -1.05 11.10 21.67
C GLU A 454 -2.18 10.43 20.87
N VAL A 455 -2.80 11.20 19.97
CA VAL A 455 -3.99 10.76 19.24
C VAL A 455 -3.66 9.62 18.27
N LEU A 456 -2.58 9.79 17.50
CA LEU A 456 -2.17 8.82 16.48
C LEU A 456 -1.01 7.93 16.92
N LYS A 457 0.01 8.55 17.52
CA LYS A 457 1.27 7.92 17.92
C LYS A 457 1.63 8.41 19.32
N ASN A 458 2.28 7.57 20.10
CA ASN A 458 2.81 7.98 21.40
C ASN A 458 4.04 8.90 21.21
N ASN A 459 4.44 9.59 22.28
CA ASN A 459 5.63 10.45 22.26
C ASN A 459 6.92 9.72 22.66
N ASP A 460 6.85 8.50 23.18
CA ASP A 460 7.99 7.78 23.74
C ASP A 460 8.85 7.10 22.66
N ASP A 461 8.22 6.28 21.81
CA ASP A 461 8.90 5.52 20.74
C ASP A 461 8.35 5.83 19.34
N GLY A 462 7.33 6.69 19.25
CA GLY A 462 6.66 7.05 18.00
C GLY A 462 5.82 5.91 17.42
N SER A 463 5.57 4.85 18.19
CA SER A 463 4.67 3.78 17.77
C SER A 463 3.21 4.17 17.99
N GLU A 464 2.32 3.44 17.33
CA GLU A 464 0.88 3.54 17.57
C GLU A 464 0.48 2.94 18.92
N THR A 465 1.36 2.16 19.57
CA THR A 465 1.03 1.52 20.84
C THR A 465 0.95 2.55 21.96
N GLY A 466 -0.12 2.53 22.74
CA GLY A 466 -0.41 3.57 23.73
C GLY A 466 -1.01 4.85 23.15
N SER A 467 -1.47 4.87 21.89
CA SER A 467 -2.21 6.01 21.34
C SER A 467 -3.73 5.89 21.52
N LEU A 468 -4.45 7.01 21.35
CA LEU A 468 -5.91 6.99 21.32
C LEU A 468 -6.42 6.11 20.16
N LEU A 469 -5.81 6.21 18.98
CA LEU A 469 -6.15 5.43 17.80
C LEU A 469 -6.09 3.93 18.11
N GLN A 470 -5.00 3.43 18.71
CA GLN A 470 -4.90 2.01 19.06
C GLN A 470 -5.98 1.58 20.06
N SER A 471 -6.30 2.44 21.04
CA SER A 471 -7.29 2.14 22.07
C SER A 471 -8.71 2.06 21.51
N MET A 472 -9.02 2.85 20.47
CA MET A 472 -10.36 2.93 19.89
C MET A 472 -10.57 2.04 18.66
N ASN A 473 -9.49 1.66 17.97
CA ASN A 473 -9.57 0.98 16.68
C ASN A 473 -9.71 -0.54 16.83
N HIS A 474 -10.95 -1.00 16.72
CA HIS A 474 -11.36 -2.41 16.63
C HIS A 474 -11.88 -2.77 15.23
N THR A 475 -11.51 -2.00 14.21
CA THR A 475 -11.90 -2.29 12.81
C THR A 475 -11.31 -3.63 12.37
N LEU A 476 -12.06 -4.35 11.53
CA LEU A 476 -11.66 -5.68 11.05
C LEU A 476 -11.01 -5.61 9.66
N THR A 477 -11.14 -4.49 8.96
CA THR A 477 -10.63 -4.29 7.60
C THR A 477 -9.58 -3.19 7.53
N ILE A 478 -8.64 -3.30 6.59
CA ILE A 478 -7.55 -2.32 6.41
C ILE A 478 -8.10 -0.96 5.96
N PHE A 479 -9.10 -0.94 5.09
CA PHE A 479 -9.74 0.28 4.61
C PHE A 479 -10.65 0.92 5.67
N GLY A 480 -11.32 0.11 6.51
CA GLY A 480 -12.03 0.59 7.70
C GLY A 480 -11.07 1.24 8.70
N SER A 481 -9.93 0.61 8.99
CA SER A 481 -8.88 1.17 9.86
C SER A 481 -8.34 2.51 9.37
N ARG A 482 -8.13 2.65 8.05
CA ARG A 482 -7.72 3.92 7.41
C ARG A 482 -8.79 5.01 7.56
N LEU A 483 -10.06 4.68 7.30
CA LEU A 483 -11.16 5.63 7.51
C LEU A 483 -11.30 6.00 8.98
N PHE A 484 -11.10 5.06 9.90
CA PHE A 484 -11.20 5.31 11.34
C PHE A 484 -10.12 6.26 11.85
N ARG A 485 -8.89 6.13 11.33
CA ARG A 485 -7.83 7.12 11.55
C ARG A 485 -8.28 8.51 11.10
N GLN A 486 -8.85 8.62 9.90
CA GLN A 486 -9.35 9.89 9.37
C GLN A 486 -10.45 10.48 10.27
N TRP A 487 -11.40 9.65 10.71
CA TRP A 487 -12.43 10.09 11.66
C TRP A 487 -11.74 10.70 12.88
N ILE A 488 -10.87 9.97 13.58
CA ILE A 488 -10.20 10.45 14.81
C ILE A 488 -9.44 11.78 14.62
N THR A 489 -8.84 12.03 13.46
CA THR A 489 -8.13 13.29 13.16
C THR A 489 -9.06 14.45 12.80
N HIS A 490 -10.30 14.16 12.42
CA HIS A 490 -11.31 15.12 11.99
C HIS A 490 -12.66 14.83 12.68
N PRO A 491 -12.80 15.13 13.99
CA PRO A 491 -14.06 14.98 14.72
C PRO A 491 -15.20 15.79 14.11
N LEU A 492 -16.44 15.31 14.24
CA LEU A 492 -17.60 16.06 13.74
C LEU A 492 -17.99 17.19 14.70
N CYS A 493 -18.44 18.31 14.15
CA CYS A 493 -19.05 19.42 14.89
C CYS A 493 -20.57 19.50 14.67
N ASP A 494 -21.11 18.85 13.63
CA ASP A 494 -22.54 18.82 13.36
C ASP A 494 -23.26 17.81 14.28
N ARG A 495 -24.16 18.34 15.10
CA ARG A 495 -24.94 17.57 16.08
C ARG A 495 -25.78 16.47 15.46
N ASP A 496 -26.45 16.72 14.34
CA ASP A 496 -27.34 15.75 13.70
C ASP A 496 -26.53 14.56 13.15
N MET A 497 -25.35 14.86 12.59
CA MET A 497 -24.42 13.84 12.10
C MET A 497 -23.81 13.01 13.24
N ILE A 498 -23.51 13.63 14.39
CA ILE A 498 -23.05 12.92 15.59
C ILE A 498 -24.16 12.00 16.11
N ILE A 499 -25.38 12.51 16.26
CA ILE A 499 -26.53 11.73 16.75
C ILE A 499 -26.81 10.55 15.81
N ALA A 500 -26.81 10.76 14.50
CA ALA A 500 -27.02 9.68 13.53
C ALA A 500 -25.98 8.55 13.65
N ARG A 501 -24.72 8.89 13.92
CA ARG A 501 -23.67 7.90 14.21
C ARG A 501 -23.88 7.22 15.57
N GLN A 502 -24.27 7.96 16.62
CA GLN A 502 -24.59 7.38 17.92
C GLN A 502 -25.74 6.37 17.84
N GLU A 503 -26.79 6.69 17.08
CA GLU A 503 -27.93 5.79 16.85
C GLU A 503 -27.48 4.48 16.19
N ALA A 504 -26.68 4.58 15.12
CA ALA A 504 -26.13 3.41 14.44
C ALA A 504 -25.25 2.55 15.36
N VAL A 505 -24.36 3.18 16.14
CA VAL A 505 -23.52 2.49 17.14
C VAL A 505 -24.37 1.80 18.21
N SER A 506 -25.40 2.49 18.72
CA SER A 506 -26.28 1.93 19.76
C SER A 506 -27.05 0.71 19.26
N GLU A 507 -27.56 0.78 18.03
CA GLU A 507 -28.29 -0.30 17.38
C GLU A 507 -27.41 -1.54 17.15
N ILE A 508 -26.19 -1.35 16.63
CA ILE A 508 -25.22 -2.44 16.44
C ILE A 508 -24.85 -3.06 17.79
N ALA A 509 -24.58 -2.24 18.81
CA ALA A 509 -24.21 -2.72 20.16
C ALA A 509 -25.36 -3.50 20.83
N ALA A 510 -26.61 -3.08 20.63
CA ALA A 510 -27.79 -3.79 21.11
C ALA A 510 -27.92 -5.18 20.45
N SER A 511 -27.71 -5.27 19.13
CA SER A 511 -27.68 -6.55 18.42
C SER A 511 -26.59 -7.48 18.94
N MET A 512 -25.39 -6.96 19.26
CA MET A 512 -24.31 -7.76 19.84
C MET A 512 -24.62 -8.32 21.24
N ALA A 513 -25.55 -7.72 21.98
CA ALA A 513 -25.99 -8.19 23.29
C ALA A 513 -27.03 -9.32 23.17
N SER A 514 -27.94 -9.21 22.20
CA SER A 514 -28.99 -10.22 21.91
C SER A 514 -28.39 -11.58 21.54
N SER A 515 -27.31 -11.59 20.75
CA SER A 515 -26.65 -12.80 20.25
C SER A 515 -26.12 -13.75 21.35
N LYS A 516 -25.85 -13.23 22.55
CA LYS A 516 -25.44 -14.06 23.71
C LYS A 516 -26.60 -14.84 24.33
N VAL A 517 -27.84 -14.40 24.14
CA VAL A 517 -29.06 -15.04 24.68
C VAL A 517 -29.50 -16.18 23.77
N SER A 518 -29.36 -16.04 22.45
CA SER A 518 -29.75 -17.06 21.46
C SER A 518 -28.88 -18.32 21.45
N GLN A 519 -27.67 -18.29 22.03
CA GLN A 519 -26.85 -19.49 22.22
C GLN A 519 -27.34 -20.40 23.37
N ASN A 520 -28.29 -19.94 24.20
CA ASN A 520 -28.81 -20.69 25.35
C ASN A 520 -30.23 -21.25 25.14
N ILE A 521 -30.81 -21.18 23.94
CA ILE A 521 -32.13 -21.77 23.63
C ILE A 521 -31.99 -22.68 22.40
N ILE A 522 -31.38 -23.84 22.60
CA ILE A 522 -31.64 -25.04 21.79
C ILE A 522 -31.80 -26.19 22.78
N GLU A 523 -32.93 -26.22 23.46
CA GLU A 523 -33.50 -27.43 24.05
C GLU A 523 -35.00 -27.18 24.31
N LEU A 524 -35.85 -28.06 23.74
CA LEU A 524 -37.31 -28.20 23.90
C LEU A 524 -38.15 -27.25 23.00
N ASP A 525 -39.10 -27.66 22.16
CA ASP A 525 -39.92 -28.88 22.09
C ASP A 525 -40.28 -29.20 20.62
N GLU A 526 -40.41 -30.50 20.33
CA GLU A 526 -40.98 -31.02 19.09
C GLU A 526 -42.51 -30.87 19.10
N ALA A 527 -43.07 -29.97 18.27
CA ALA A 527 -44.34 -30.13 17.53
C ALA A 527 -44.91 -28.77 17.11
N ASP A 528 -44.51 -28.25 15.95
CA ASP A 528 -45.44 -27.91 14.88
C ASP A 528 -44.67 -27.41 13.66
N SER A 529 -45.12 -27.84 12.48
CA SER A 529 -44.54 -27.48 11.19
C SER A 529 -44.96 -26.08 10.79
N ASP A 530 -44.22 -25.07 11.22
CA ASP A 530 -44.10 -23.80 10.52
C ASP A 530 -42.62 -23.56 10.25
N VAL A 531 -42.29 -23.23 9.00
CA VAL A 531 -40.92 -22.88 8.60
C VAL A 531 -40.54 -21.61 9.36
N MET A 532 -39.87 -21.75 10.50
CA MET A 532 -39.24 -20.63 11.19
C MET A 532 -38.24 -19.99 10.23
N VAL A 533 -38.62 -18.84 9.65
CA VAL A 533 -37.69 -17.95 8.97
C VAL A 533 -36.76 -17.42 10.06
N ILE A 534 -35.56 -17.99 10.17
CA ILE A 534 -34.53 -17.48 11.08
C ILE A 534 -34.13 -16.10 10.54
N GLU A 535 -34.61 -15.05 11.17
CA GLU A 535 -34.25 -13.67 10.81
C GLU A 535 -32.73 -13.48 10.95
N PRO A 536 -32.05 -12.90 9.94
CA PRO A 536 -30.60 -12.77 9.96
C PRO A 536 -30.17 -11.74 11.00
N GLU A 537 -29.69 -12.18 12.16
CA GLU A 537 -29.25 -11.28 13.23
C GLU A 537 -28.19 -10.29 12.71
N LEU A 538 -28.45 -8.97 12.87
CA LEU A 538 -27.63 -7.87 12.34
C LEU A 538 -26.14 -8.06 12.63
N ASN A 539 -25.77 -8.33 13.89
CA ASN A 539 -24.40 -8.58 14.29
C ASN A 539 -23.76 -9.78 13.59
N TYR A 540 -24.49 -10.89 13.39
CA TYR A 540 -23.94 -12.07 12.73
C TYR A 540 -23.56 -11.78 11.28
N VAL A 541 -24.43 -11.09 10.53
CA VAL A 541 -24.16 -10.72 9.13
C VAL A 541 -23.01 -9.72 9.06
N LEU A 542 -23.04 -8.64 9.85
CA LEU A 542 -21.98 -7.64 9.85
C LEU A 542 -20.63 -8.24 10.23
N SER A 543 -20.57 -9.02 11.32
CA SER A 543 -19.35 -9.69 11.77
C SER A 543 -18.81 -10.67 10.72
N SER A 544 -19.69 -11.44 10.07
CA SER A 544 -19.32 -12.38 9.00
C SER A 544 -18.73 -11.67 7.78
N VAL A 545 -19.39 -10.59 7.33
CA VAL A 545 -18.91 -9.76 6.22
C VAL A 545 -17.56 -9.15 6.55
N LEU A 546 -17.46 -8.42 7.65
CA LEU A 546 -16.25 -7.69 8.03
C LEU A 546 -15.06 -8.64 8.31
N THR A 547 -15.29 -9.77 8.99
CA THR A 547 -14.24 -10.78 9.22
C THR A 547 -13.75 -11.42 7.93
N THR A 548 -14.65 -11.66 6.97
CA THR A 548 -14.27 -12.19 5.66
C THR A 548 -13.47 -11.17 4.87
N LEU A 549 -13.92 -9.91 4.85
CA LEU A 549 -13.22 -8.80 4.19
C LEU A 549 -11.84 -8.52 4.81
N GLY A 550 -11.70 -8.68 6.13
CA GLY A 550 -10.41 -8.57 6.82
C GLY A 550 -9.39 -9.64 6.43
N ARG A 551 -9.83 -10.76 5.85
CA ARG A 551 -8.95 -11.84 5.34
C ARG A 551 -8.68 -11.75 3.84
N THR A 552 -9.44 -10.93 3.12
CA THR A 552 -9.24 -10.67 1.69
C THR A 552 -8.18 -9.59 1.47
N PRO A 553 -7.60 -9.48 0.24
CA PRO A 553 -6.78 -8.32 -0.09
C PRO A 553 -7.54 -7.01 0.16
N ASP A 554 -6.79 -5.93 0.34
CA ASP A 554 -7.35 -4.59 0.51
C ASP A 554 -8.20 -4.20 -0.71
N ILE A 555 -9.53 -4.32 -0.57
CA ILE A 555 -10.46 -4.11 -1.69
C ILE A 555 -10.48 -2.65 -2.16
N GLN A 556 -10.19 -1.67 -1.30
CA GLN A 556 -10.18 -0.26 -1.68
C GLN A 556 -8.98 0.05 -2.58
N ARG A 557 -7.79 -0.44 -2.22
CA ARG A 557 -6.62 -0.36 -3.11
C ARG A 557 -6.81 -1.25 -4.34
N GLY A 558 -7.45 -2.40 -4.17
CA GLY A 558 -7.78 -3.35 -5.23
C GLY A 558 -8.61 -2.72 -6.35
N ILE A 559 -9.76 -2.10 -6.05
CA ILE A 559 -10.60 -1.45 -7.06
C ILE A 559 -9.86 -0.30 -7.77
N THR A 560 -8.99 0.40 -7.05
CA THR A 560 -8.19 1.50 -7.59
C THR A 560 -7.09 0.99 -8.53
N ARG A 561 -6.46 -0.16 -8.22
CA ARG A 561 -5.53 -0.84 -9.15
C ARG A 561 -6.21 -1.37 -10.40
N ILE A 562 -7.44 -1.87 -10.28
CA ILE A 562 -8.25 -2.28 -11.43
C ILE A 562 -8.49 -1.06 -12.33
N PHE A 563 -8.88 0.06 -11.73
CA PHE A 563 -9.08 1.33 -12.43
C PHE A 563 -7.80 1.86 -13.11
N HIS A 564 -6.64 1.77 -12.44
CA HIS A 564 -5.33 2.11 -13.01
C HIS A 564 -4.82 1.10 -14.06
N ARG A 565 -5.56 0.00 -14.30
CA ARG A 565 -5.15 -1.11 -15.18
C ARG A 565 -3.87 -1.84 -14.73
N THR A 566 -3.55 -1.78 -13.45
CA THR A 566 -2.33 -2.39 -12.86
C THR A 566 -2.61 -3.70 -12.11
N ALA A 567 -3.88 -4.04 -11.88
CA ALA A 567 -4.30 -5.24 -11.16
C ALA A 567 -3.94 -6.54 -11.91
N THR A 568 -3.57 -7.58 -11.16
CA THR A 568 -3.43 -8.94 -11.72
C THR A 568 -4.80 -9.60 -11.89
N PRO A 569 -4.94 -10.62 -12.76
CA PRO A 569 -6.19 -11.37 -12.88
C PRO A 569 -6.66 -12.02 -11.57
N SER A 570 -5.73 -12.54 -10.76
CA SER A 570 -6.04 -13.12 -9.45
C SER A 570 -6.51 -12.08 -8.43
N GLU A 571 -5.89 -10.89 -8.42
CA GLU A 571 -6.30 -9.76 -7.58
C GLU A 571 -7.69 -9.26 -7.99
N PHE A 572 -7.94 -9.09 -9.30
CA PHE A 572 -9.24 -8.70 -9.83
C PHE A 572 -10.35 -9.61 -9.33
N ILE A 573 -10.18 -10.94 -9.48
CA ILE A 573 -11.18 -11.92 -9.04
C ILE A 573 -11.38 -11.83 -7.53
N ALA A 574 -10.31 -11.77 -6.75
CA ALA A 574 -10.41 -11.69 -5.29
C ALA A 574 -11.17 -10.45 -4.81
N VAL A 575 -10.88 -9.28 -5.39
CA VAL A 575 -11.52 -8.00 -5.05
C VAL A 575 -13.00 -8.00 -5.43
N VAL A 576 -13.33 -8.36 -6.68
CA VAL A 576 -14.73 -8.37 -7.15
C VAL A 576 -15.55 -9.43 -6.41
N GLN A 577 -14.99 -10.61 -6.12
CA GLN A 577 -15.66 -11.63 -5.32
C GLN A 577 -15.92 -11.17 -3.88
N ALA A 578 -14.99 -10.45 -3.26
CA ALA A 578 -15.15 -9.91 -1.92
C ALA A 578 -16.29 -8.89 -1.84
N VAL A 579 -16.35 -7.95 -2.80
CA VAL A 579 -17.44 -6.96 -2.89
C VAL A 579 -18.79 -7.64 -3.12
N LEU A 580 -18.86 -8.61 -4.06
CA LEU A 580 -20.08 -9.37 -4.31
C LEU A 580 -20.55 -10.18 -3.11
N PHE A 581 -19.62 -10.80 -2.38
CA PHE A 581 -19.94 -11.53 -1.16
C PHE A 581 -20.57 -10.59 -0.13
N ALA A 582 -19.95 -9.44 0.13
CA ALA A 582 -20.46 -8.44 1.06
C ALA A 582 -21.86 -7.97 0.65
N GLY A 583 -22.03 -7.54 -0.61
CA GLY A 583 -23.32 -7.08 -1.13
C GLY A 583 -24.43 -8.12 -1.00
N LYS A 584 -24.16 -9.39 -1.36
CA LYS A 584 -25.14 -10.48 -1.24
C LYS A 584 -25.50 -10.83 0.21
N GLN A 585 -24.56 -10.72 1.14
CA GLN A 585 -24.87 -10.95 2.56
C GLN A 585 -25.72 -9.81 3.12
N LEU A 586 -25.41 -8.56 2.76
CA LEU A 586 -26.14 -7.37 3.18
C LEU A 586 -27.54 -7.28 2.54
N GLN A 587 -27.71 -7.76 1.32
CA GLN A 587 -29.02 -7.80 0.64
C GLN A 587 -30.05 -8.66 1.40
N LYS A 588 -29.62 -9.59 2.27
CA LYS A 588 -30.50 -10.42 3.10
C LYS A 588 -31.38 -9.61 4.06
N PHE A 589 -31.02 -8.36 4.35
CA PHE A 589 -31.81 -7.47 5.18
C PHE A 589 -33.07 -6.93 4.48
N ASN A 590 -33.24 -7.14 3.16
CA ASN A 590 -34.41 -6.74 2.37
C ASN A 590 -34.90 -5.31 2.70
N ILE A 591 -33.99 -4.34 2.65
CA ILE A 591 -34.31 -2.93 2.92
C ILE A 591 -34.92 -2.33 1.64
N ASP A 592 -36.17 -1.85 1.73
CA ASP A 592 -36.82 -1.16 0.61
C ASP A 592 -36.29 0.28 0.46
N GLU A 593 -36.07 0.72 -0.79
CA GLU A 593 -35.57 2.06 -1.13
C GLU A 593 -36.62 3.18 -0.94
N GLU A 594 -37.91 2.84 -0.90
CA GLU A 594 -39.03 3.82 -0.96
C GLU A 594 -39.66 4.16 0.41
N ASP A 595 -39.25 3.51 1.50
CA ASP A 595 -39.82 3.74 2.84
C ASP A 595 -39.08 4.87 3.59
N ASP A 596 -39.45 6.11 3.25
CA ASP A 596 -39.30 7.30 4.13
C ASP A 596 -40.46 7.37 5.16
N ASN A 597 -41.51 6.56 4.97
CA ASN A 597 -42.55 6.40 5.98
C ASN A 597 -42.10 5.41 7.05
N TYR A 598 -42.24 5.81 8.31
CA TYR A 598 -42.07 4.98 9.50
C TYR A 598 -43.05 3.79 9.48
N SER A 599 -42.81 2.78 8.66
CA SER A 599 -43.36 1.46 8.86
C SER A 599 -42.57 0.83 10.01
N SER A 600 -43.23 0.55 11.13
CA SER A 600 -42.63 0.00 12.36
C SER A 600 -42.08 -1.44 12.21
N ALA A 601 -41.70 -1.84 10.99
CA ALA A 601 -41.32 -3.17 10.57
C ALA A 601 -39.98 -3.23 9.81
N SER A 602 -39.25 -2.11 9.65
CA SER A 602 -37.90 -2.17 9.07
C SER A 602 -36.91 -2.77 10.08
N MET A 603 -36.23 -3.85 9.71
CA MET A 603 -35.26 -4.58 10.53
C MET A 603 -34.10 -3.73 11.07
N ILE A 604 -33.83 -2.59 10.43
CA ILE A 604 -32.78 -1.63 10.80
C ILE A 604 -33.40 -0.25 11.00
N GLY A 605 -33.29 0.30 12.20
CA GLY A 605 -33.90 1.58 12.61
C GLY A 605 -33.06 2.81 12.29
N SER A 606 -31.72 2.72 12.31
CA SER A 606 -30.84 3.85 12.02
C SER A 606 -30.85 4.22 10.54
N LYS A 607 -31.19 5.49 10.24
CA LYS A 607 -31.17 6.04 8.87
C LYS A 607 -29.78 5.97 8.24
N LEU A 608 -28.73 6.24 9.02
CA LEU A 608 -27.35 6.15 8.56
C LEU A 608 -26.99 4.71 8.18
N LEU A 609 -27.31 3.75 9.05
CA LEU A 609 -26.99 2.34 8.80
C LEU A 609 -27.77 1.79 7.59
N ARG A 610 -29.05 2.14 7.44
CA ARG A 610 -29.84 1.81 6.23
C ARG A 610 -29.18 2.33 4.96
N LYS A 611 -28.82 3.61 4.92
CA LYS A 611 -28.17 4.24 3.76
C LYS A 611 -26.85 3.54 3.39
N LEU A 612 -26.02 3.22 4.38
CA LEU A 612 -24.75 2.52 4.16
C LEU A 612 -24.97 1.10 3.64
N ILE A 613 -25.92 0.35 4.20
CA ILE A 613 -26.22 -1.01 3.76
C ILE A 613 -26.75 -1.01 2.33
N LEU A 614 -27.71 -0.14 2.00
CA LEU A 614 -28.24 0.01 0.64
C LEU A 614 -27.14 0.34 -0.37
N SER A 615 -26.25 1.27 -0.03
CA SER A 615 -25.11 1.62 -0.88
C SER A 615 -24.14 0.44 -1.11
N ALA A 616 -23.95 -0.43 -0.12
CA ALA A 616 -23.08 -1.59 -0.22
C ALA A 616 -23.76 -2.81 -0.87
N SER A 617 -25.10 -2.85 -0.91
CA SER A 617 -25.91 -3.96 -1.43
C SER A 617 -26.71 -3.61 -2.69
N SER A 618 -26.30 -2.59 -3.45
CA SER A 618 -26.93 -2.20 -4.72
C SER A 618 -27.10 -3.42 -5.65
N SER A 619 -28.29 -3.58 -6.21
CA SER A 619 -28.57 -4.66 -7.17
C SER A 619 -27.78 -4.50 -8.46
N GLY A 620 -27.51 -3.25 -8.88
CA GLY A 620 -26.65 -2.90 -10.01
C GLY A 620 -25.23 -3.45 -9.81
N LEU A 621 -24.61 -3.12 -8.69
CA LEU A 621 -23.29 -3.61 -8.27
C LEU A 621 -23.20 -5.14 -8.29
N ILE A 622 -24.19 -5.82 -7.71
CA ILE A 622 -24.20 -7.29 -7.62
C ILE A 622 -24.28 -7.93 -9.01
N ASN A 623 -25.16 -7.41 -9.88
CA ASN A 623 -25.31 -7.89 -11.24
C ASN A 623 -24.07 -7.61 -12.10
N THR A 624 -23.51 -6.40 -11.98
CA THR A 624 -22.29 -5.98 -12.68
C THR A 624 -21.10 -6.83 -12.27
N GLY A 625 -20.85 -7.02 -10.97
CA GLY A 625 -19.76 -7.86 -10.50
C GLY A 625 -19.92 -9.32 -10.95
N ALA A 626 -21.14 -9.87 -10.91
CA ALA A 626 -21.40 -11.23 -11.39
C ALA A 626 -21.17 -11.36 -12.90
N LYS A 627 -21.57 -10.35 -13.69
CA LYS A 627 -21.30 -10.27 -15.12
C LYS A 627 -19.79 -10.26 -15.39
N LEU A 628 -19.04 -9.39 -14.71
CA LEU A 628 -17.59 -9.29 -14.86
C LEU A 628 -16.89 -10.61 -14.53
N LEU A 629 -17.25 -11.27 -13.43
CA LEU A 629 -16.67 -12.56 -13.06
C LEU A 629 -17.01 -13.69 -14.05
N SER A 630 -18.17 -13.65 -14.70
CA SER A 630 -18.56 -14.70 -15.66
C SER A 630 -17.79 -14.63 -16.99
N THR A 631 -17.09 -13.53 -17.26
CA THR A 631 -16.24 -13.37 -18.46
C THR A 631 -14.83 -13.94 -18.29
N ILE A 632 -14.40 -14.24 -17.06
CA ILE A 632 -13.03 -14.63 -16.72
C ILE A 632 -13.00 -16.04 -16.12
N SER A 633 -12.03 -16.87 -16.53
CA SER A 633 -11.75 -18.15 -15.87
C SER A 633 -10.94 -17.96 -14.59
N LYS A 634 -11.48 -18.47 -13.49
CA LYS A 634 -10.81 -18.48 -12.18
C LYS A 634 -9.56 -19.36 -12.19
N GLU A 635 -9.64 -20.52 -12.85
CA GLU A 635 -8.54 -21.49 -12.91
C GLU A 635 -7.33 -20.92 -13.66
N ALA A 636 -7.58 -20.21 -14.77
CA ALA A 636 -6.55 -19.55 -15.55
C ALA A 636 -5.93 -18.38 -14.76
N ALA A 637 -6.73 -17.60 -14.04
CA ALA A 637 -6.25 -16.49 -13.22
C ALA A 637 -5.33 -16.95 -12.07
N ASP A 638 -5.70 -18.02 -11.37
CA ASP A 638 -4.92 -18.58 -10.26
C ASP A 638 -3.56 -19.14 -10.74
N GLN A 639 -3.50 -19.65 -11.98
CA GLN A 639 -2.27 -20.16 -12.61
C GLN A 639 -1.43 -19.06 -13.28
N GLY A 640 -1.96 -17.85 -13.45
CA GLY A 640 -1.33 -16.79 -14.24
C GLY A 640 -1.32 -17.07 -15.75
N ASP A 641 -2.25 -17.89 -16.24
CA ASP A 641 -2.38 -18.29 -17.63
C ASP A 641 -3.23 -17.28 -18.43
N LEU A 642 -2.60 -16.18 -18.81
CA LEU A 642 -3.26 -15.10 -19.55
C LEU A 642 -3.87 -15.55 -20.90
N PRO A 643 -3.23 -16.43 -21.70
CA PRO A 643 -3.81 -16.99 -22.92
C PRO A 643 -5.20 -17.57 -22.74
N ASN A 644 -5.48 -18.24 -21.61
CA ASN A 644 -6.74 -18.92 -21.33
C ASN A 644 -7.66 -18.14 -20.38
N LEU A 645 -7.29 -16.92 -20.01
CA LEU A 645 -8.03 -16.11 -19.03
C LEU A 645 -9.45 -15.75 -19.48
N MET A 646 -9.59 -15.24 -20.70
CA MET A 646 -10.88 -14.79 -21.22
C MET A 646 -11.73 -15.97 -21.66
N ILE A 647 -12.97 -16.04 -21.16
CA ILE A 647 -13.97 -17.03 -21.56
C ILE A 647 -14.63 -16.53 -22.85
N ILE A 648 -14.36 -17.21 -23.96
CA ILE A 648 -14.92 -16.87 -25.27
C ILE A 648 -16.26 -17.58 -25.40
N ASN A 649 -17.33 -16.90 -25.00
CA ASN A 649 -18.70 -17.31 -25.31
C ASN A 649 -19.08 -16.88 -26.74
N ASN A 650 -20.20 -17.39 -27.28
CA ASN A 650 -20.68 -17.15 -28.66
C ASN A 650 -20.93 -15.67 -29.06
N ASN A 651 -20.66 -14.70 -28.17
CA ASN A 651 -20.91 -13.27 -28.38
C ASN A 651 -19.70 -12.46 -28.90
N ASP A 652 -18.63 -13.11 -29.39
CA ASP A 652 -17.50 -12.46 -30.09
C ASP A 652 -16.84 -11.26 -29.36
N GLN A 653 -16.92 -11.19 -28.02
CA GLN A 653 -16.39 -10.05 -27.23
C GLN A 653 -14.88 -9.84 -27.38
N PHE A 654 -14.12 -10.90 -27.68
CA PHE A 654 -12.66 -10.85 -27.88
C PHE A 654 -12.24 -11.65 -29.13
N PRO A 655 -12.52 -11.14 -30.35
CA PRO A 655 -12.34 -11.90 -31.59
C PRO A 655 -10.86 -12.10 -31.94
N LYS A 656 -9.98 -11.17 -31.53
CA LYS A 656 -8.52 -11.29 -31.69
C LYS A 656 -7.98 -12.53 -30.96
N VAL A 657 -8.33 -12.72 -29.69
CA VAL A 657 -7.90 -13.86 -28.87
C VAL A 657 -8.47 -15.16 -29.41
N GLY A 658 -9.76 -15.17 -29.81
CA GLY A 658 -10.39 -16.36 -30.40
C GLY A 658 -9.72 -16.82 -31.69
N ARG A 659 -9.34 -15.88 -32.58
CA ARG A 659 -8.59 -16.20 -33.81
C ARG A 659 -7.20 -16.74 -33.48
N ALA A 660 -6.45 -16.05 -32.61
CA ALA A 660 -5.10 -16.48 -32.22
C ALA A 660 -5.11 -17.87 -31.56
N ARG A 661 -6.08 -18.19 -30.69
CA ARG A 661 -6.23 -19.54 -30.10
C ARG A 661 -6.47 -20.61 -31.16
N LYS A 662 -7.33 -20.35 -32.15
CA LYS A 662 -7.59 -21.26 -33.28
C LYS A 662 -6.32 -21.48 -34.12
N GLU A 663 -5.56 -20.42 -34.33
CA GLU A 663 -4.31 -20.49 -35.08
C GLU A 663 -3.26 -21.34 -34.35
N VAL A 664 -3.03 -21.10 -33.05
CA VAL A 664 -2.15 -21.93 -32.20
C VAL A 664 -2.57 -23.40 -32.27
N GLN A 665 -3.87 -23.68 -32.15
CA GLN A 665 -4.38 -25.04 -32.23
C GLN A 665 -4.10 -25.68 -33.60
N SER A 666 -4.30 -24.94 -34.69
CA SER A 666 -4.03 -25.42 -36.05
C SER A 666 -2.55 -25.72 -36.30
N VAL A 667 -1.63 -24.89 -35.80
CA VAL A 667 -0.18 -25.08 -35.93
C VAL A 667 0.27 -26.26 -35.07
N ARG A 668 -0.29 -26.40 -33.87
CA ARG A 668 -0.04 -27.54 -32.99
C ARG A 668 -0.48 -28.86 -33.62
N GLU A 669 -1.66 -28.92 -34.21
CA GLU A 669 -2.14 -30.12 -34.92
C GLU A 669 -1.26 -30.46 -36.13
N LYS A 670 -0.80 -29.46 -36.88
CA LYS A 670 0.18 -29.66 -37.96
C LYS A 670 1.49 -30.24 -37.42
N LEU A 671 2.02 -29.71 -36.32
CA LEU A 671 3.23 -30.21 -35.66
C LEU A 671 3.07 -31.67 -35.19
N ASP A 672 1.97 -31.98 -34.52
CA ASP A 672 1.67 -33.34 -34.04
C ASP A 672 1.50 -34.33 -35.21
N SER A 673 0.96 -33.89 -36.35
CA SER A 673 0.81 -34.72 -37.55
C SER A 673 2.15 -35.18 -38.14
N LEU A 674 3.24 -34.44 -37.92
CA LEU A 674 4.58 -34.79 -38.42
C LEU A 674 5.10 -36.13 -37.87
N ILE A 675 4.61 -36.57 -36.70
CA ILE A 675 4.99 -37.89 -36.16
C ILE A 675 4.63 -39.02 -37.14
N THR A 676 3.55 -38.87 -37.90
CA THR A 676 3.10 -39.86 -38.88
C THR A 676 4.07 -39.99 -40.05
N LEU A 677 4.69 -38.88 -40.46
CA LEU A 677 5.73 -38.86 -41.48
C LEU A 677 6.99 -39.60 -40.98
N TYR A 678 7.41 -39.35 -39.74
CA TYR A 678 8.58 -40.02 -39.17
C TYR A 678 8.35 -41.50 -38.82
N ARG A 679 7.13 -41.90 -38.43
CA ARG A 679 6.74 -43.31 -38.30
C ARG A 679 6.95 -44.08 -39.60
N LYS A 680 6.61 -43.47 -40.75
CA LYS A 680 6.83 -44.04 -42.08
C LYS A 680 8.32 -44.04 -42.45
N GLN A 681 9.02 -42.93 -42.23
CA GLN A 681 10.43 -42.77 -42.60
C GLN A 681 11.37 -43.71 -41.81
N LEU A 682 11.09 -43.94 -40.52
CA LEU A 682 11.91 -44.79 -39.65
C LEU A 682 11.40 -46.24 -39.54
N GLY A 683 10.24 -46.56 -40.12
CA GLY A 683 9.61 -47.88 -40.03
C GLY A 683 9.10 -48.25 -38.63
N MET A 684 9.00 -47.29 -37.71
CA MET A 684 8.62 -47.52 -36.31
C MET A 684 7.17 -47.11 -36.05
N ARG A 685 6.26 -48.09 -36.00
CA ARG A 685 4.80 -47.82 -35.83
C ARG A 685 4.42 -47.23 -34.46
N LYS A 686 5.20 -47.51 -33.41
CA LYS A 686 4.96 -47.04 -32.02
C LYS A 686 5.74 -45.76 -31.66
N LEU A 687 6.30 -45.06 -32.65
CA LEU A 687 7.07 -43.85 -32.39
C LEU A 687 6.13 -42.72 -31.91
N GLU A 688 6.47 -42.08 -30.81
CA GLU A 688 5.76 -40.94 -30.26
C GLU A 688 6.76 -39.84 -29.89
N PHE A 689 6.27 -38.61 -29.87
CA PHE A 689 7.07 -37.49 -29.39
C PHE A 689 7.25 -37.59 -27.88
N VAL A 690 8.48 -37.34 -27.41
CA VAL A 690 8.83 -37.36 -25.99
C VAL A 690 9.14 -35.93 -25.54
N SER A 691 8.81 -35.60 -24.29
CA SER A 691 9.19 -34.34 -23.66
C SER A 691 10.14 -34.60 -22.49
N VAL A 692 11.30 -33.95 -22.47
CA VAL A 692 12.34 -34.15 -21.44
C VAL A 692 12.90 -32.80 -21.00
N LEU A 693 12.90 -32.54 -19.69
CA LEU A 693 13.45 -31.31 -19.08
C LEU A 693 12.93 -30.01 -19.73
N GLY A 694 11.64 -29.98 -20.09
CA GLY A 694 10.99 -28.81 -20.69
C GLY A 694 11.18 -28.68 -22.21
N THR A 695 12.03 -29.49 -22.85
CA THR A 695 12.10 -29.57 -24.32
C THR A 695 11.08 -30.59 -24.83
N THR A 696 10.20 -30.16 -25.73
CA THR A 696 9.08 -30.96 -26.25
C THR A 696 9.33 -31.47 -27.68
N HIS A 697 8.53 -32.43 -28.13
CA HIS A 697 8.58 -32.96 -29.50
C HIS A 697 9.91 -33.62 -29.91
N LEU A 698 10.57 -34.28 -28.95
CA LEU A 698 11.81 -35.02 -29.18
C LEU A 698 11.53 -36.38 -29.82
N ILE A 699 12.36 -36.77 -30.79
CA ILE A 699 12.39 -38.14 -31.31
C ILE A 699 13.50 -38.91 -30.59
N GLU A 700 13.11 -39.85 -29.73
CA GLU A 700 14.04 -40.70 -28.97
C GLU A 700 14.32 -42.00 -29.73
N LEU A 701 15.59 -42.23 -30.05
CA LEU A 701 16.06 -43.40 -30.79
C LEU A 701 17.20 -44.11 -30.05
N ALA A 702 17.35 -45.41 -30.29
CA ALA A 702 18.50 -46.15 -29.80
C ALA A 702 19.79 -45.69 -30.51
N SER A 703 20.93 -45.86 -29.84
CA SER A 703 22.22 -45.28 -30.27
C SER A 703 22.75 -45.84 -31.60
N ASP A 704 22.25 -47.01 -31.99
CA ASP A 704 22.56 -47.77 -33.19
C ASP A 704 21.71 -47.41 -34.42
N VAL A 705 20.64 -46.62 -34.24
CA VAL A 705 19.73 -46.23 -35.32
C VAL A 705 20.34 -45.11 -36.17
N LYS A 706 20.46 -45.33 -37.49
CA LYS A 706 20.94 -44.32 -38.44
C LYS A 706 19.87 -43.26 -38.71
N VAL A 707 20.20 -42.01 -38.45
CA VAL A 707 19.35 -40.84 -38.72
C VAL A 707 19.92 -39.97 -39.85
N PRO A 708 19.09 -39.19 -40.55
CA PRO A 708 19.56 -38.20 -41.52
C PRO A 708 20.55 -37.19 -40.90
N SER A 709 21.53 -36.74 -41.69
CA SER A 709 22.60 -35.84 -41.24
C SER A 709 22.14 -34.44 -40.87
N ASN A 710 20.96 -34.03 -41.35
CA ASN A 710 20.36 -32.72 -41.06
C ASN A 710 19.56 -32.69 -39.74
N TRP A 711 19.57 -33.77 -38.96
CA TRP A 711 18.90 -33.81 -37.65
C TRP A 711 19.80 -33.24 -36.56
N VAL A 712 19.24 -32.38 -35.72
CA VAL A 712 19.97 -31.76 -34.62
C VAL A 712 19.88 -32.65 -33.38
N LYS A 713 21.02 -33.04 -32.83
CA LYS A 713 21.09 -33.78 -31.57
C LYS A 713 20.89 -32.83 -30.39
N VAL A 714 19.85 -33.06 -29.58
CA VAL A 714 19.52 -32.21 -28.43
C VAL A 714 20.11 -32.75 -27.13
N ASN A 715 19.91 -34.04 -26.86
CA ASN A 715 20.38 -34.69 -25.65
C ASN A 715 20.72 -36.17 -25.95
N SER A 716 21.62 -36.77 -25.17
CA SER A 716 21.89 -38.21 -25.22
C SER A 716 22.06 -38.81 -23.84
N THR A 717 21.46 -39.97 -23.64
CA THR A 717 21.76 -40.87 -22.53
C THR A 717 22.68 -42.00 -22.98
N LYS A 718 23.10 -42.88 -22.06
CA LYS A 718 23.94 -44.04 -22.40
C LYS A 718 23.28 -45.03 -23.36
N LYS A 719 21.94 -45.03 -23.49
CA LYS A 719 21.19 -45.99 -24.32
C LYS A 719 20.47 -45.33 -25.49
N THR A 720 20.07 -44.07 -25.34
CA THR A 720 19.21 -43.38 -26.31
C THR A 720 19.74 -42.00 -26.67
N ILE A 721 19.53 -41.60 -27.93
CA ILE A 721 19.84 -40.27 -28.43
C ILE A 721 18.54 -39.60 -28.85
N ARG A 722 18.38 -38.32 -28.51
CA ARG A 722 17.19 -37.52 -28.79
C ARG A 722 17.51 -36.44 -29.82
N TYR A 723 16.68 -36.39 -30.86
CA TYR A 723 16.89 -35.52 -32.01
C TYR A 723 15.69 -34.60 -32.26
N HIS A 724 15.97 -33.46 -32.88
CA HIS A 724 14.98 -32.62 -33.55
C HIS A 724 15.25 -32.65 -35.07
N PRO A 725 14.31 -33.18 -35.86
CA PRO A 725 14.33 -32.99 -37.31
C PRO A 725 14.15 -31.50 -37.69
N PRO A 726 14.66 -31.05 -38.86
CA PRO A 726 14.56 -29.65 -39.27
C PRO A 726 13.12 -29.18 -39.46
N ALA A 727 12.20 -30.03 -39.94
CA ALA A 727 10.79 -29.68 -40.06
C ALA A 727 10.12 -29.49 -38.69
N VAL A 728 10.53 -30.27 -37.67
CA VAL A 728 10.05 -30.11 -36.29
C VAL A 728 10.59 -28.81 -35.68
N LEU A 729 11.85 -28.45 -35.93
CA LEU A 729 12.40 -27.16 -35.50
C LEU A 729 11.65 -25.99 -36.12
N SER A 730 11.43 -26.00 -37.43
CA SER A 730 10.69 -24.94 -38.12
C SER A 730 9.25 -24.81 -37.59
N ALA A 731 8.57 -25.93 -37.33
CA ALA A 731 7.21 -25.92 -36.80
C ALA A 731 7.15 -25.52 -35.31
N LEU A 732 8.18 -25.84 -34.52
CA LEU A 732 8.32 -25.37 -33.14
C LEU A 732 8.61 -23.86 -33.08
N ASP A 733 9.44 -23.35 -34.00
CA ASP A 733 9.70 -21.92 -34.13
C ASP A 733 8.41 -21.17 -34.51
N GLU A 734 7.67 -21.66 -35.51
CA GLU A 734 6.34 -21.14 -35.88
C GLU A 734 5.35 -21.19 -34.71
N LEU A 735 5.27 -22.32 -34.00
CA LEU A 735 4.43 -22.46 -32.81
C LEU A 735 4.83 -21.47 -31.71
N SER A 736 6.13 -21.22 -31.52
CA SER A 736 6.61 -20.24 -30.54
C SER A 736 6.20 -18.81 -30.92
N LEU A 737 6.25 -18.47 -32.22
CA LEU A 737 5.81 -17.17 -32.72
C LEU A 737 4.31 -16.95 -32.49
N VAL A 738 3.46 -17.90 -32.91
CA VAL A 738 2.01 -17.77 -32.77
C VAL A 738 1.58 -17.78 -31.30
N ASN A 739 2.28 -18.50 -30.41
CA ASN A 739 2.04 -18.41 -28.97
C ASN A 739 2.37 -17.02 -28.40
N GLU A 740 3.45 -16.40 -28.85
CA GLU A 740 3.79 -15.02 -28.45
C GLU A 740 2.77 -14.00 -28.99
N GLU A 741 2.28 -14.19 -30.21
CA GLU A 741 1.19 -13.37 -30.77
C GLU A 741 -0.12 -13.55 -29.98
N LEU A 742 -0.44 -14.79 -29.57
CA LEU A 742 -1.56 -15.06 -28.66
C LEU A 742 -1.35 -14.35 -27.31
N MET A 743 -0.16 -14.39 -26.73
CA MET A 743 0.15 -13.67 -25.49
C MET A 743 -0.06 -12.16 -25.63
N VAL A 744 0.37 -11.56 -26.75
CA VAL A 744 0.14 -10.13 -27.05
C VAL A 744 -1.34 -9.83 -27.17
N ALA A 745 -2.09 -10.63 -27.94
CA ALA A 745 -3.54 -10.46 -28.10
C ALA A 745 -4.29 -10.64 -26.77
N SER A 746 -3.85 -11.55 -25.90
CA SER A 746 -4.43 -11.76 -24.58
C SER A 746 -4.12 -10.62 -23.61
N ARG A 747 -2.94 -9.99 -23.69
CA ARG A 747 -2.62 -8.77 -22.93
C ARG A 747 -3.48 -7.59 -23.37
N ASP A 748 -3.63 -7.40 -24.68
CA ASP A 748 -4.50 -6.38 -25.28
C ASP A 748 -5.95 -6.57 -24.80
N ALA A 749 -6.47 -7.80 -24.86
CA ALA A 749 -7.80 -8.12 -24.37
C ALA A 749 -7.97 -7.87 -22.86
N TRP A 750 -6.95 -8.17 -22.05
CA TRP A 750 -6.96 -7.88 -20.62
C TRP A 750 -6.98 -6.37 -20.33
N ASP A 751 -6.18 -5.59 -21.05
CA ASP A 751 -6.18 -4.12 -20.90
C ASP A 751 -7.52 -3.50 -21.30
N VAL A 752 -8.11 -3.94 -22.42
CA VAL A 752 -9.45 -3.53 -22.86
C VAL A 752 -10.51 -3.90 -21.83
N PHE A 753 -10.42 -5.11 -21.26
CA PHE A 753 -11.34 -5.55 -20.20
C PHE A 753 -11.25 -4.66 -18.95
N LEU A 754 -10.03 -4.34 -18.49
CA LEU A 754 -9.82 -3.45 -17.35
C LEU A 754 -10.26 -2.01 -17.67
N SER A 755 -10.05 -1.54 -18.91
CA SER A 755 -10.55 -0.25 -19.37
C SER A 755 -12.06 -0.12 -19.16
N GLY A 756 -12.80 -1.16 -19.54
CA GLY A 756 -14.26 -1.23 -19.38
C GLY A 756 -14.75 -1.22 -17.93
N PHE A 757 -13.88 -1.45 -16.93
CA PHE A 757 -14.24 -1.31 -15.52
C PHE A 757 -14.41 0.16 -15.09
N SER A 758 -13.82 1.11 -15.82
CA SER A 758 -13.80 2.54 -15.45
C SER A 758 -15.21 3.10 -15.24
N SER A 759 -16.19 2.66 -16.03
CA SER A 759 -17.60 3.10 -15.93
C SER A 759 -18.30 2.64 -14.65
N TYR A 760 -17.79 1.58 -14.02
CA TYR A 760 -18.34 1.02 -12.79
C TYR A 760 -17.59 1.48 -11.53
N TYR A 761 -16.46 2.17 -11.69
CA TYR A 761 -15.57 2.50 -10.57
C TYR A 761 -16.28 3.26 -9.44
N ALA A 762 -17.09 4.27 -9.78
CA ALA A 762 -17.80 5.09 -8.79
C ALA A 762 -18.78 4.26 -7.94
N GLU A 763 -19.51 3.32 -8.54
CA GLU A 763 -20.43 2.43 -7.80
C GLU A 763 -19.67 1.49 -6.86
N PHE A 764 -18.56 0.91 -7.32
CA PHE A 764 -17.70 0.07 -6.49
C PHE A 764 -17.03 0.87 -5.36
N GLN A 765 -16.59 2.10 -5.63
CA GLN A 765 -15.96 2.97 -4.64
C GLN A 765 -16.96 3.37 -3.55
N ALA A 766 -18.19 3.74 -3.91
CA ALA A 766 -19.25 4.05 -2.97
C ALA A 766 -19.57 2.86 -2.05
N ALA A 767 -19.67 1.65 -2.62
CA ALA A 767 -19.88 0.44 -1.84
C ALA A 767 -18.72 0.15 -0.85
N VAL A 768 -17.47 0.32 -1.27
CA VAL A 768 -16.31 0.15 -0.40
C VAL A 768 -16.25 1.21 0.70
N GLN A 769 -16.56 2.47 0.40
CA GLN A 769 -16.66 3.55 1.40
C GLN A 769 -17.78 3.27 2.42
N ALA A 770 -18.91 2.72 1.96
CA ALA A 770 -20.00 2.33 2.83
C ALA A 770 -19.59 1.17 3.77
N LEU A 771 -18.91 0.15 3.24
CA LEU A 771 -18.35 -0.95 4.04
C LEU A 771 -17.30 -0.46 5.05
N ALA A 772 -16.45 0.49 4.66
CA ALA A 772 -15.48 1.13 5.55
C ALA A 772 -16.17 1.84 6.71
N SER A 773 -17.25 2.57 6.42
CA SER A 773 -18.04 3.30 7.42
C SER A 773 -18.77 2.34 8.37
N ILE A 774 -19.32 1.24 7.84
CA ILE A 774 -19.92 0.17 8.66
C ILE A 774 -18.88 -0.45 9.60
N ASP A 775 -17.65 -0.71 9.14
CA ASP A 775 -16.56 -1.24 9.97
C ASP A 775 -16.16 -0.25 11.09
N CYS A 776 -16.11 1.05 10.79
CA CYS A 776 -15.86 2.08 11.79
C CYS A 776 -16.98 2.13 12.86
N LEU A 777 -18.24 2.07 12.44
CA LEU A 777 -19.39 2.02 13.37
C LEU A 777 -19.39 0.73 14.20
N TYR A 778 -19.03 -0.41 13.59
CA TYR A 778 -18.87 -1.69 14.27
C TYR A 778 -17.75 -1.65 15.32
N SER A 779 -16.61 -1.04 14.97
CA SER A 779 -15.49 -0.79 15.89
C SER A 779 -15.91 0.03 17.11
N LEU A 780 -16.63 1.13 16.89
CA LEU A 780 -17.21 1.93 17.98
C LEU A 780 -18.21 1.10 18.79
N ALA A 781 -19.10 0.35 18.16
CA ALA A 781 -20.05 -0.51 18.87
C ALA A 781 -19.38 -1.60 19.74
N ILE A 782 -18.18 -2.07 19.38
CA ILE A 782 -17.38 -2.93 20.26
C ILE A 782 -16.89 -2.12 21.48
N LEU A 783 -16.32 -0.93 21.24
CA LEU A 783 -15.80 -0.07 22.29
C LEU A 783 -16.88 0.36 23.30
N SER A 784 -18.10 0.65 22.83
CA SER A 784 -19.22 1.11 23.64
C SER A 784 -19.69 0.11 24.68
N ARG A 785 -19.38 -1.17 24.48
CA ARG A 785 -19.75 -2.27 25.38
C ARG A 785 -18.81 -2.42 26.56
N ASN A 786 -17.65 -1.76 26.52
CA ASN A 786 -16.73 -1.79 27.65
C ASN A 786 -17.37 -1.11 28.86
N MET A 787 -17.06 -1.63 30.05
CA MET A 787 -17.57 -1.08 31.30
C MET A 787 -17.20 0.41 31.40
N ASN A 788 -18.14 1.23 31.90
CA ASN A 788 -18.00 2.67 32.12
C ASN A 788 -18.08 3.57 30.88
N TYR A 789 -18.35 3.01 29.69
CA TYR A 789 -18.69 3.82 28.53
C TYR A 789 -20.17 4.24 28.55
N VAL A 790 -20.44 5.50 28.22
CA VAL A 790 -21.79 6.08 28.17
C VAL A 790 -21.94 6.92 26.90
N ARG A 791 -23.17 6.95 26.39
CA ARG A 791 -23.56 7.79 25.26
C ARG A 791 -23.51 9.27 25.68
N PRO A 792 -22.74 10.13 24.99
CA PRO A 792 -22.66 11.55 25.33
C PRO A 792 -23.92 12.30 24.85
N GLU A 793 -24.41 13.24 25.66
CA GLU A 793 -25.54 14.10 25.32
C GLU A 793 -25.04 15.45 24.81
N PHE A 794 -25.59 15.90 23.69
CA PHE A 794 -25.26 17.19 23.08
C PHE A 794 -26.39 18.19 23.28
N VAL A 795 -26.06 19.33 23.88
CA VAL A 795 -26.98 20.46 24.04
C VAL A 795 -27.41 21.02 22.69
N HIS A 796 -28.55 21.72 22.65
CA HIS A 796 -29.01 22.39 21.45
C HIS A 796 -28.18 23.66 21.17
N ASP A 797 -28.11 24.11 19.91
CA ASP A 797 -27.37 25.32 19.53
C ASP A 797 -27.90 26.59 20.23
N ASP A 798 -29.17 26.58 20.65
CA ASP A 798 -29.82 27.65 21.40
C ASP A 798 -29.44 27.69 22.90
N GLU A 799 -28.78 26.64 23.39
CA GLU A 799 -28.37 26.50 24.79
C GLU A 799 -26.89 26.91 24.98
N PRO A 800 -26.53 27.46 26.15
CA PRO A 800 -25.16 27.91 26.41
C PRO A 800 -24.18 26.73 26.42
N GLY A 801 -23.00 26.94 25.84
CA GLY A 801 -21.96 25.93 25.78
C GLY A 801 -21.55 25.41 27.16
N GLN A 802 -21.44 24.09 27.31
CA GLN A 802 -21.00 23.44 28.55
C GLN A 802 -20.17 22.18 28.29
N ILE A 803 -19.27 21.86 29.22
CA ILE A 803 -18.54 20.60 29.33
C ILE A 803 -18.80 20.08 30.74
N PHE A 804 -19.68 19.09 30.85
CA PHE A 804 -19.98 18.43 32.12
C PHE A 804 -19.55 16.97 32.06
N ILE A 805 -18.46 16.62 32.73
CA ILE A 805 -17.91 15.25 32.80
C ILE A 805 -18.04 14.74 34.23
N ARG A 806 -18.76 13.64 34.43
CA ARG A 806 -18.83 12.95 35.72
C ARG A 806 -18.05 11.63 35.70
N SER A 807 -17.19 11.44 36.71
CA SER A 807 -16.33 10.29 36.88
C SER A 807 -15.52 9.97 35.61
N GLY A 808 -14.99 11.00 34.95
CA GLY A 808 -14.23 10.85 33.71
C GLY A 808 -12.95 10.05 33.95
N ARG A 809 -12.57 9.25 32.97
CA ARG A 809 -11.34 8.45 32.98
C ARG A 809 -10.49 8.72 31.75
N HIS A 810 -9.17 8.69 31.89
CA HIS A 810 -8.28 8.87 30.74
C HIS A 810 -8.38 7.65 29.81
N PRO A 811 -8.78 7.81 28.52
CA PRO A 811 -9.13 6.69 27.64
C PRO A 811 -8.01 5.65 27.46
N VAL A 812 -6.78 6.11 27.24
CA VAL A 812 -5.60 5.23 27.09
C VAL A 812 -5.15 4.62 28.42
N LEU A 813 -4.94 5.45 29.44
CA LEU A 813 -4.41 4.98 30.73
C LEU A 813 -5.34 4.03 31.48
N GLU A 814 -6.67 4.16 31.33
CA GLU A 814 -7.63 3.21 31.90
C GLU A 814 -7.35 1.79 31.42
N SER A 815 -7.09 1.63 30.11
CA SER A 815 -6.79 0.32 29.51
C SER A 815 -5.44 -0.25 29.97
N THR A 816 -4.47 0.62 30.25
CA THR A 816 -3.10 0.23 30.61
C THR A 816 -2.94 -0.04 32.12
N LEU A 817 -3.59 0.75 32.97
CA LEU A 817 -3.44 0.72 34.43
C LEU A 817 -4.42 -0.22 35.14
N GLY A 818 -5.41 -0.78 34.43
CA GLY A 818 -6.26 -1.88 34.90
C GLY A 818 -7.08 -1.56 36.14
N GLY A 819 -8.05 -0.63 36.03
CA GLY A 819 -8.99 -0.27 37.10
C GLY A 819 -8.41 0.56 38.25
N ASN A 820 -7.09 0.78 38.27
CA ASN A 820 -6.40 1.59 39.29
C ASN A 820 -6.43 3.11 38.99
N PHE A 821 -7.01 3.53 37.87
CA PHE A 821 -7.14 4.94 37.55
C PHE A 821 -8.27 5.57 38.37
N VAL A 822 -7.98 6.68 39.04
CA VAL A 822 -8.95 7.44 39.84
C VAL A 822 -9.73 8.37 38.91
N PRO A 823 -11.07 8.26 38.85
CA PRO A 823 -11.89 9.10 37.97
C PRO A 823 -11.95 10.55 38.48
N ASN A 824 -12.09 11.51 37.56
CA ASN A 824 -12.15 12.94 37.84
C ASN A 824 -13.43 13.57 37.28
N ASP A 825 -14.01 14.51 38.03
CA ASP A 825 -15.13 15.33 37.57
C ASP A 825 -14.62 16.62 36.90
N THR A 826 -15.34 17.11 35.90
CA THR A 826 -15.09 18.40 35.24
C THR A 826 -16.42 19.10 34.99
N ASN A 827 -16.51 20.37 35.34
CA ASN A 827 -17.68 21.19 35.07
C ASN A 827 -17.22 22.55 34.56
N MET A 828 -17.46 22.82 33.28
CA MET A 828 -17.20 24.11 32.67
C MET A 828 -18.45 24.59 31.93
N ASN A 829 -18.86 25.84 32.13
CA ASN A 829 -20.03 26.40 31.47
C ASN A 829 -19.79 27.87 31.05
N VAL A 830 -20.34 28.25 29.89
CA VAL A 830 -20.20 29.61 29.35
C VAL A 830 -20.83 30.65 30.28
N ASN A 831 -21.95 30.30 30.92
CA ASN A 831 -22.68 31.20 31.81
C ASN A 831 -22.20 31.16 33.28
N GLY A 832 -21.11 30.44 33.57
CA GLY A 832 -20.54 30.32 34.92
C GLY A 832 -19.02 30.19 34.92
N GLU A 833 -18.52 29.07 35.42
CA GLU A 833 -17.10 28.69 35.49
C GLU A 833 -16.59 28.29 34.10
N HIS A 834 -16.20 29.27 33.29
CA HIS A 834 -15.66 29.07 31.94
C HIS A 834 -14.13 28.87 31.93
N CYS A 835 -13.46 29.00 33.08
CA CYS A 835 -12.02 28.87 33.23
C CYS A 835 -11.68 28.12 34.53
N GLU A 836 -10.81 27.11 34.44
CA GLU A 836 -10.35 26.31 35.57
C GLU A 836 -8.84 26.47 35.75
N ILE A 837 -8.39 26.85 36.97
CA ILE A 837 -6.98 27.01 37.30
C ILE A 837 -6.50 25.79 38.11
N VAL A 838 -5.84 24.86 37.44
CA VAL A 838 -5.36 23.61 38.04
C VAL A 838 -3.98 23.81 38.70
N THR A 839 -3.88 23.55 40.00
CA THR A 839 -2.62 23.68 40.78
C THR A 839 -2.27 22.38 41.52
N GLY A 840 -1.02 22.23 41.95
CA GLY A 840 -0.54 21.05 42.68
C GLY A 840 0.90 20.64 42.35
N PRO A 841 1.48 19.64 43.03
CA PRO A 841 2.86 19.21 42.81
C PRO A 841 3.06 18.57 41.42
N ASN A 842 4.28 18.64 40.88
CA ASN A 842 4.65 17.85 39.71
C ASN A 842 4.48 16.36 40.05
N MET A 843 3.97 15.56 39.10
CA MET A 843 3.51 14.17 39.30
C MET A 843 2.16 14.00 40.04
N GLY A 844 1.47 15.08 40.41
CA GLY A 844 0.12 15.03 41.00
C GLY A 844 -1.03 14.75 40.03
N GLY A 845 -0.76 14.27 38.80
CA GLY A 845 -1.79 13.97 37.80
C GLY A 845 -2.34 15.17 37.01
N LYS A 846 -1.86 16.41 37.24
CA LYS A 846 -2.36 17.62 36.57
C LYS A 846 -2.37 17.52 35.03
N SER A 847 -1.25 17.13 34.43
CA SER A 847 -1.15 17.00 32.97
C SER A 847 -2.05 15.88 32.44
N CYS A 848 -2.23 14.81 33.23
CA CYS A 848 -3.14 13.71 32.90
C CYS A 848 -4.60 14.18 32.91
N TYR A 849 -5.01 14.98 33.90
CA TYR A 849 -6.35 15.55 33.97
C TYR A 849 -6.67 16.42 32.75
N ILE A 850 -5.78 17.35 32.39
CA ILE A 850 -6.00 18.25 31.24
C ILE A 850 -6.09 17.46 29.93
N ARG A 851 -5.17 16.50 29.71
CA ARG A 851 -5.21 15.62 28.53
C ARG A 851 -6.49 14.78 28.50
N GLN A 852 -6.91 14.25 29.65
CA GLN A 852 -8.12 13.47 29.78
C GLN A 852 -9.36 14.28 29.35
N VAL A 853 -9.52 15.52 29.82
CA VAL A 853 -10.69 16.36 29.45
C VAL A 853 -10.74 16.58 27.94
N ALA A 854 -9.60 16.93 27.33
CA ALA A 854 -9.51 17.12 25.88
C ALA A 854 -9.79 15.82 25.10
N LEU A 855 -9.20 14.70 25.49
CA LEU A 855 -9.44 13.39 24.84
C LEU A 855 -10.90 12.97 24.95
N ILE A 856 -11.51 13.18 26.11
CA ILE A 856 -12.93 12.90 26.34
C ILE A 856 -13.80 13.72 25.38
N ALA A 857 -13.53 15.02 25.23
CA ALA A 857 -14.26 15.87 24.31
C ALA A 857 -14.10 15.41 22.83
N LEU A 858 -12.89 15.01 22.43
CA LEU A 858 -12.64 14.44 21.10
C LEU A 858 -13.46 13.17 20.88
N MET A 859 -13.47 12.24 21.84
CA MET A 859 -14.21 10.99 21.73
C MET A 859 -15.73 11.21 21.70
N ALA A 860 -16.24 12.21 22.43
CA ALA A 860 -17.65 12.58 22.43
C ALA A 860 -18.14 12.94 21.03
N GLN A 861 -17.37 13.76 20.30
CA GLN A 861 -17.63 14.15 18.91
C GLN A 861 -17.45 12.98 17.90
N HIS A 862 -16.98 11.82 18.36
CA HIS A 862 -16.88 10.57 17.60
C HIS A 862 -17.92 9.50 17.92
N CYS A 863 -18.77 9.71 18.93
CA CYS A 863 -19.94 8.90 19.38
C CYS A 863 -19.80 8.13 20.69
N LEU A 864 -18.66 8.11 21.37
CA LEU A 864 -18.49 7.29 22.58
C LEU A 864 -17.60 7.93 23.63
N GLN A 865 -17.87 7.67 24.91
CA GLN A 865 -17.09 8.26 25.99
C GLN A 865 -17.03 7.37 27.24
N ASN A 866 -15.91 7.41 27.95
CA ASN A 866 -15.67 6.69 29.22
C ASN A 866 -16.00 7.58 30.45
N SER A 867 -17.27 7.84 30.73
CA SER A 867 -17.74 8.66 31.85
C SER A 867 -19.17 8.29 32.25
N ALA A 868 -19.61 8.55 33.49
CA ALA A 868 -20.93 8.12 33.98
C ALA A 868 -22.12 8.98 33.49
N SER A 869 -21.89 10.25 33.13
CA SER A 869 -22.89 11.16 32.54
C SER A 869 -22.17 12.34 31.91
N LEU A 870 -22.57 12.77 30.71
CA LEU A 870 -21.99 13.93 30.03
C LEU A 870 -23.03 14.76 29.28
N MET A 871 -22.99 16.08 29.50
CA MET A 871 -23.59 17.09 28.62
C MET A 871 -22.45 17.92 28.00
N LEU A 872 -22.36 17.96 26.67
CA LEU A 872 -21.32 18.69 25.94
C LEU A 872 -21.94 19.58 24.85
N TYR A 873 -21.38 20.78 24.66
CA TYR A 873 -21.60 21.58 23.46
C TYR A 873 -20.57 21.19 22.39
N THR A 874 -20.94 21.28 21.11
CA THR A 874 -20.05 20.95 20.00
C THR A 874 -18.86 21.92 19.97
N LEU A 875 -17.64 21.41 20.16
CA LEU A 875 -16.44 22.23 20.14
C LEU A 875 -15.95 22.38 18.70
N GLU A 876 -15.74 23.63 18.26
CA GLU A 876 -15.19 23.92 16.94
C GLU A 876 -13.66 23.74 16.88
N TRP A 877 -12.92 24.00 17.98
CA TRP A 877 -11.46 23.93 18.05
C TRP A 877 -10.98 23.46 19.43
N VAL A 878 -9.88 22.67 19.51
CA VAL A 878 -9.14 22.40 20.77
C VAL A 878 -7.68 22.82 20.62
N LEU A 879 -7.30 23.83 21.40
CA LEU A 879 -5.94 24.31 21.53
C LEU A 879 -5.35 23.78 22.85
N LEU A 880 -4.33 22.93 22.77
CA LEU A 880 -3.57 22.49 23.93
C LEU A 880 -2.16 23.05 23.88
N THR A 881 -1.74 23.73 24.95
CA THR A 881 -0.37 24.23 25.12
C THR A 881 0.20 23.69 26.43
N LEU A 882 0.83 22.52 26.38
CA LEU A 882 1.61 22.02 27.52
C LEU A 882 3.00 22.65 27.51
N PHE A 883 3.29 23.51 28.50
CA PHE A 883 4.65 23.97 28.76
C PHE A 883 5.40 22.90 29.58
N ASN A 884 6.35 22.21 28.96
CA ASN A 884 7.35 21.46 29.71
C ASN A 884 8.36 22.45 30.29
N LEU A 885 8.29 22.68 31.60
CA LEU A 885 9.20 23.56 32.35
C LEU A 885 10.62 22.96 32.55
N GLU A 886 11.12 22.13 31.63
CA GLU A 886 12.45 21.51 31.74
C GLU A 886 13.54 22.14 30.87
N GLU A 887 13.24 23.15 30.04
CA GLU A 887 14.29 23.90 29.32
C GLU A 887 14.11 25.42 29.52
N ALA A 888 14.47 25.89 30.71
CA ALA A 888 14.91 27.27 30.88
C ALA A 888 16.43 27.24 31.13
N PRO A 889 17.27 27.74 30.20
CA PRO A 889 18.69 27.90 30.48
C PRO A 889 18.85 29.02 31.51
N SER A 890 19.41 28.67 32.67
CA SER A 890 19.97 29.62 33.64
C SER A 890 21.24 30.26 33.13
#